data_AF-A0A966PQE5-F1
#
_entry.id   AF-A0A966PQE5-F1
#
_cell.length_a   1.000
_cell.length_b   1.000
_cell.length_c   1.000
_cell.angle_alpha   90.00
_cell.angle_beta   90.00
_cell.angle_gamma   90.00
#
_symmetry.space_group_name_H-M   'P 1'
#
loop_
_entity.id
_entity.type
_entity.pdbx_description
1 polymer ?
#
loop_
_entity_poly.entity_id
_entity_poly.type
_entity_poly.pdbx_seq_one_letter_code
_entity_poly.pdbx_strand_id
1 'polypeptide(L)'
;MAISFSRPDPSSPTAVAGATFPSARRGFDQNEVRDFLRMVSAELSRLQERVLFLERELANAQHGTPVAPLELDEDTVAEMLGEETARIVQTAREAAAKIKVRADETATRLIREATDEAARIREDADLEAARRRQDASSDAESEILMAKQQGRDMVNEARAYRERVLADVAKRREMAREQLEDLMHSRDRLIQAFERARIATDDVLRDLDESSDEPNEFVNLANTTGPVPIIVQAEELATAESVTPVTTAYAPYDQDDDPVVDVPVVTTIVDHPEPIDIDAPVVSTVVPMETTPVVEEVATRGDTTAETPASNTETSETVASNVVSLFPRAEVRTIAVADMDDDVDDDDDENDAPMEPPIVVSKAKSTPADDIFAKLRRAGADTVAKEAAKEVAKTAKTSKSTSTVDEAKPAGRPGTPVKPIEAPVVEEITEDAMDDSPVVSVFQTRDDELAPVISAMSRKVKRVLADEQNQVLDTLRGKKPVKTLDAIVGPKADHATRYVGAVEASVKNALLFGARSLGDADDKQLTKDANKQLGAINEQIISTIVAPLRERLSRSISQASGDNEELATLVRLVYREWKNQHIDAHVEDIVHAAYGRGALAALTPGTKVCWKVDPNGPACADAEDNSLAGAVTAGDAFPTGHTHAPAHSGCRCALVPHQN
;
A
#
# COMPACT_ATOMS: atom_id res chain seq x y z
N MET A 1 -30.51 64.44 55.74
CA MET A 1 -31.41 64.87 54.66
C MET A 1 -30.54 65.35 53.52
N ALA A 2 -30.48 64.61 52.40
CA ALA A 2 -29.77 65.06 51.21
C ALA A 2 -30.80 65.72 50.28
N ILE A 3 -30.67 67.02 50.06
CA ILE A 3 -31.52 67.75 49.12
C ILE A 3 -30.94 67.52 47.73
N SER A 4 -31.64 66.74 46.91
CA SER A 4 -31.27 66.54 45.51
C SER A 4 -31.57 67.81 44.72
N PHE A 5 -30.56 68.67 44.57
CA PHE A 5 -30.62 69.79 43.64
C PHE A 5 -30.71 69.24 42.20
N SER A 6 -31.82 69.53 41.54
CA SER A 6 -32.00 69.26 40.12
C SER A 6 -30.91 69.99 39.32
N ARG A 7 -30.16 69.26 38.49
CA ARG A 7 -29.15 69.88 37.60
C ARG A 7 -29.82 70.99 36.77
N PRO A 8 -29.26 72.22 36.75
CA PRO A 8 -29.81 73.30 35.94
C PRO A 8 -29.75 72.95 34.44
N ASP A 9 -30.76 73.38 33.70
CA ASP A 9 -30.89 73.13 32.27
C ASP A 9 -29.89 74.01 31.48
N PRO A 10 -28.93 73.44 30.71
CA PRO A 10 -27.96 74.21 29.95
C PRO A 10 -28.55 74.89 28.71
N SER A 11 -29.76 74.52 28.27
CA SER A 11 -30.37 75.03 27.04
C SER A 11 -31.10 76.37 27.20
N SER A 12 -31.38 76.79 28.44
CA SER A 12 -32.11 78.03 28.75
C SER A 12 -31.17 79.09 29.34
N PRO A 13 -30.99 80.27 28.69
CA PRO A 13 -30.14 81.34 29.22
C PRO A 13 -30.52 81.78 30.63
N THR A 14 -31.81 81.77 30.97
CA THR A 14 -32.33 82.10 32.31
C THR A 14 -31.96 81.04 33.34
N ALA A 15 -31.92 79.76 32.96
CA ALA A 15 -31.52 78.67 33.85
C ALA A 15 -29.99 78.64 34.06
N VAL A 16 -29.21 78.97 33.02
CA VAL A 16 -27.75 79.16 33.10
C VAL A 16 -27.40 80.33 34.04
N ALA A 17 -28.11 81.46 33.93
CA ALA A 17 -27.93 82.61 34.83
C ALA A 17 -28.35 82.33 36.28
N GLY A 18 -29.32 81.44 36.50
CA GLY A 18 -29.81 81.03 37.82
C GLY A 18 -29.11 79.80 38.43
N ALA A 19 -28.09 79.24 37.76
CA ALA A 19 -27.42 78.02 38.19
C ALA A 19 -26.71 78.19 39.55
N THR A 20 -26.99 77.30 40.49
CA THR A 20 -26.34 77.25 41.81
C THR A 20 -25.60 75.92 41.97
N PHE A 21 -24.42 75.98 42.59
CA PHE A 21 -23.50 74.84 42.74
C PHE A 21 -23.26 74.56 44.23
N PRO A 22 -22.96 73.31 44.62
CA PRO A 22 -22.55 73.00 45.99
C PRO A 22 -21.21 73.65 46.33
N SER A 23 -21.01 73.94 47.62
CA SER A 23 -19.76 74.51 48.13
C SER A 23 -18.80 73.42 48.62
N ALA A 24 -17.59 73.39 48.06
CA ALA A 24 -16.46 72.67 48.60
C ALA A 24 -15.78 73.45 49.75
N ARG A 25 -14.75 72.86 50.37
CA ARG A 25 -14.00 73.43 51.53
C ARG A 25 -13.37 74.82 51.26
N ARG A 26 -13.35 75.31 50.01
CA ARG A 26 -12.86 76.63 49.61
C ARG A 26 -13.56 77.15 48.33
N GLY A 27 -14.86 77.47 48.43
CA GLY A 27 -15.67 78.02 47.34
C GLY A 27 -16.63 77.00 46.72
N PHE A 28 -17.16 77.26 45.54
CA PHE A 28 -17.98 76.29 44.79
C PHE A 28 -17.15 75.08 44.34
N ASP A 29 -17.80 73.92 44.15
CA ASP A 29 -17.15 72.75 43.56
C ASP A 29 -16.74 73.03 42.11
N GLN A 30 -15.42 73.01 41.87
CA GLN A 30 -14.86 73.31 40.55
C GLN A 30 -15.19 72.24 39.50
N ASN A 31 -15.48 71.01 39.91
CA ASN A 31 -15.79 69.92 38.99
C ASN A 31 -17.23 70.08 38.46
N GLU A 32 -18.21 70.27 39.34
CA GLU A 32 -19.60 70.50 38.92
C GLU A 32 -19.75 71.77 38.07
N VAL A 33 -19.03 72.85 38.42
CA VAL A 33 -19.00 74.08 37.61
C VAL A 33 -18.39 73.81 36.23
N ARG A 34 -17.28 73.05 36.13
CA ARG A 34 -16.66 72.70 34.83
C ARG A 34 -17.57 71.82 33.98
N ASP A 35 -18.25 70.85 34.59
CA ASP A 35 -19.16 69.97 33.87
C ASP A 35 -20.41 70.70 33.38
N PHE A 36 -20.93 71.65 34.17
CA PHE A 36 -21.99 72.54 33.69
C PHE A 36 -21.53 73.45 32.55
N LEU A 37 -20.34 74.06 32.66
CA LEU A 37 -19.77 74.87 31.57
C LEU A 37 -19.52 74.05 30.30
N ARG A 38 -19.14 72.77 30.41
CA ARG A 38 -19.05 71.84 29.26
C ARG A 38 -20.43 71.65 28.61
N MET A 39 -21.47 71.36 29.41
CA MET A 39 -22.83 71.19 28.89
C MET A 39 -23.35 72.46 28.19
N VAL A 40 -23.12 73.65 28.78
CA VAL A 40 -23.45 74.94 28.15
C VAL A 40 -22.63 75.16 26.87
N SER A 41 -21.34 74.80 26.84
CA SER A 41 -20.52 74.93 25.64
C SER A 41 -21.01 74.02 24.48
N ALA A 42 -21.53 72.83 24.80
CA ALA A 42 -22.09 71.91 23.80
C ALA A 42 -23.38 72.46 23.18
N GLU A 43 -24.30 72.99 23.99
CA GLU A 43 -25.52 73.63 23.48
C GLU A 43 -25.22 74.94 22.72
N LEU A 44 -24.23 75.73 23.14
CA LEU A 44 -23.77 76.89 22.37
C LEU A 44 -23.19 76.51 21.00
N SER A 45 -22.36 75.46 20.92
CA SER A 45 -21.84 74.95 19.65
C SER A 45 -22.97 74.48 18.73
N ARG A 46 -23.92 73.70 19.27
CA ARG A 46 -25.11 73.22 18.54
C ARG A 46 -25.99 74.39 18.04
N LEU A 47 -26.16 75.44 18.84
CA LEU A 47 -26.90 76.64 18.43
C LEU A 47 -26.15 77.41 17.34
N GLN A 48 -24.82 77.53 17.43
CA GLN A 48 -23.99 78.14 16.38
C GLN A 48 -24.07 77.35 15.06
N GLU A 49 -23.95 76.03 15.10
CA GLU A 49 -24.16 75.16 13.93
C GLU A 49 -25.56 75.33 13.34
N ARG A 50 -26.60 75.43 14.19
CA ARG A 50 -27.97 75.66 13.72
C ARG A 50 -28.16 77.05 13.11
N VAL A 51 -27.52 78.08 13.65
CA VAL A 51 -27.51 79.43 13.05
C VAL A 51 -26.81 79.41 11.70
N LEU A 52 -25.60 78.85 11.60
CA LEU A 52 -24.87 78.72 10.32
C LEU A 52 -25.66 77.91 9.27
N PHE A 53 -26.38 76.87 9.71
CA PHE A 53 -27.28 76.11 8.85
C PHE A 53 -28.45 76.97 8.36
N LEU A 54 -29.12 77.70 9.26
CA LEU A 54 -30.25 78.58 8.91
C LEU A 54 -29.82 79.78 8.07
N GLU A 55 -28.63 80.35 8.31
CA GLU A 55 -28.02 81.39 7.48
C GLU A 55 -27.69 80.86 6.09
N ARG A 56 -27.21 79.62 5.97
CA ARG A 56 -27.01 78.95 4.66
C ARG A 56 -28.34 78.66 3.96
N GLU A 57 -29.37 78.20 4.66
CA GLU A 57 -30.71 78.03 4.08
C GLU A 57 -31.32 79.36 3.64
N LEU A 58 -31.18 80.42 4.45
CA LEU A 58 -31.67 81.75 4.16
C LEU A 58 -30.89 82.39 2.99
N ALA A 59 -29.57 82.21 2.94
CA ALA A 59 -28.77 82.58 1.78
C ALA A 59 -29.21 81.82 0.53
N ASN A 60 -29.41 80.51 0.60
CA ASN A 60 -29.93 79.71 -0.52
C ASN A 60 -31.34 80.17 -0.95
N ALA A 61 -32.22 80.54 -0.01
CA ALA A 61 -33.55 81.06 -0.30
C ALA A 61 -33.54 82.50 -0.86
N GLN A 62 -32.52 83.31 -0.54
CA GLN A 62 -32.31 84.64 -1.12
C GLN A 62 -31.63 84.60 -2.49
N HIS A 63 -30.72 83.64 -2.72
CA HIS A 63 -30.11 83.37 -4.03
C HIS A 63 -31.06 82.59 -4.95
N GLY A 64 -32.04 81.88 -4.36
CA GLY A 64 -33.27 81.46 -5.01
C GLY A 64 -34.09 82.68 -5.43
N THR A 65 -33.68 83.28 -6.55
CA THR A 65 -34.31 84.45 -7.16
C THR A 65 -35.84 84.29 -7.11
N PRO A 66 -36.60 85.22 -6.52
CA PRO A 66 -38.05 85.14 -6.56
C PRO A 66 -38.45 85.19 -8.03
N VAL A 67 -39.03 84.10 -8.53
CA VAL A 67 -39.51 84.00 -9.90
C VAL A 67 -40.69 84.94 -10.07
N ALA A 68 -40.38 86.21 -10.36
CA ALA A 68 -41.28 87.04 -11.11
C ALA A 68 -41.65 86.27 -12.40
N PRO A 69 -42.92 86.25 -12.84
CA PRO A 69 -43.32 85.59 -14.08
C PRO A 69 -42.80 86.40 -15.27
N LEU A 70 -41.49 86.31 -15.49
CA LEU A 70 -40.92 86.38 -16.82
C LEU A 70 -41.42 85.14 -17.55
N GLU A 71 -42.07 85.36 -18.69
CA GLU A 71 -42.31 84.31 -19.67
C GLU A 71 -40.94 83.83 -20.14
N LEU A 72 -40.46 82.73 -19.54
CA LEU A 72 -39.21 82.09 -19.93
C LEU A 72 -39.44 81.51 -21.32
N ASP A 73 -38.77 82.10 -22.31
CA ASP A 73 -38.86 81.67 -23.69
C ASP A 73 -38.41 80.20 -23.81
N GLU A 74 -39.22 79.37 -24.47
CA GLU A 74 -39.08 77.91 -24.47
C GLU A 74 -37.71 77.49 -25.02
N ASP A 75 -37.20 78.25 -25.99
CA ASP A 75 -35.87 78.11 -26.58
C ASP A 75 -34.73 78.35 -25.55
N THR A 76 -34.84 79.37 -24.69
CA THR A 76 -33.81 79.65 -23.66
C THR A 76 -33.79 78.61 -22.55
N VAL A 77 -34.95 78.04 -22.22
CA VAL A 77 -35.05 76.93 -21.25
C VAL A 77 -34.42 75.66 -21.84
N ALA A 78 -34.67 75.38 -23.12
CA ALA A 78 -34.09 74.25 -23.84
C ALA A 78 -32.55 74.37 -23.96
N GLU A 79 -32.02 75.57 -24.23
CA GLU A 79 -30.57 75.81 -24.29
C GLU A 79 -29.89 75.57 -22.93
N MET A 80 -30.43 76.14 -21.84
CA MET A 80 -29.90 75.98 -20.49
C MET A 80 -29.95 74.51 -20.01
N LEU A 81 -31.02 73.78 -20.33
CA LEU A 81 -31.11 72.34 -20.08
C LEU A 81 -30.14 71.54 -20.94
N GLY A 82 -29.93 71.92 -22.20
CA GLY A 82 -28.95 71.31 -23.09
C GLY A 82 -27.51 71.46 -22.57
N GLU A 83 -27.15 72.64 -22.08
CA GLU A 83 -25.82 72.88 -21.52
C GLU A 83 -25.61 72.11 -20.19
N GLU A 84 -26.58 72.15 -19.28
CA GLU A 84 -26.45 71.48 -17.98
C GLU A 84 -26.48 69.95 -18.12
N THR A 85 -27.31 69.39 -19.01
CA THR A 85 -27.26 67.95 -19.32
C THR A 85 -25.93 67.54 -19.95
N ALA A 86 -25.34 68.38 -20.81
CA ALA A 86 -23.99 68.14 -21.34
C ALA A 86 -22.93 68.14 -20.23
N ARG A 87 -22.96 69.07 -19.27
CA ARG A 87 -22.06 69.08 -18.09
C ARG A 87 -22.23 67.83 -17.21
N ILE A 88 -23.47 67.41 -16.97
CA ILE A 88 -23.76 66.18 -16.18
C ILE A 88 -23.20 64.94 -16.91
N VAL A 89 -23.39 64.82 -18.23
CA VAL A 89 -22.82 63.71 -19.02
C VAL A 89 -21.28 63.77 -19.05
N GLN A 90 -20.68 64.95 -19.14
CA GLN A 90 -19.23 65.15 -19.09
C GLN A 90 -18.65 64.66 -17.75
N THR A 91 -19.20 65.12 -16.63
CA THR A 91 -18.76 64.73 -15.27
C THR A 91 -19.00 63.25 -14.99
N ALA A 92 -20.12 62.67 -15.45
CA ALA A 92 -20.37 61.24 -15.38
C ALA A 92 -19.34 60.41 -16.18
N ARG A 93 -18.95 60.87 -17.38
CA ARG A 93 -17.89 60.23 -18.19
C ARG A 93 -16.52 60.31 -17.49
N GLU A 94 -16.17 61.44 -16.91
CA GLU A 94 -14.92 61.59 -16.15
C GLU A 94 -14.90 60.73 -14.88
N ALA A 95 -16.03 60.61 -14.18
CA ALA A 95 -16.16 59.72 -13.03
C ALA A 95 -16.01 58.24 -13.46
N ALA A 96 -16.66 57.83 -14.55
CA ALA A 96 -16.53 56.49 -15.11
C ALA A 96 -15.08 56.18 -15.55
N ALA A 97 -14.39 57.14 -16.17
CA ALA A 97 -12.97 56.99 -16.54
C ALA A 97 -12.07 56.81 -15.30
N LYS A 98 -12.29 57.60 -14.23
CA LYS A 98 -11.57 57.46 -12.95
C LYS A 98 -11.84 56.13 -12.25
N ILE A 99 -13.07 55.62 -12.32
CA ILE A 99 -13.42 54.28 -11.82
C ILE A 99 -12.69 53.21 -12.61
N LYS A 100 -12.69 53.30 -13.95
CA LYS A 100 -12.01 52.33 -14.82
C LYS A 100 -10.50 52.28 -14.53
N VAL A 101 -9.81 53.42 -14.49
CA VAL A 101 -8.36 53.46 -14.19
C VAL A 101 -8.04 52.81 -12.85
N ARG A 102 -8.80 53.10 -11.79
CA ARG A 102 -8.63 52.45 -10.48
C ARG A 102 -8.90 50.96 -10.52
N ALA A 103 -9.92 50.52 -11.27
CA ALA A 103 -10.21 49.10 -11.44
C ALA A 103 -9.03 48.38 -12.14
N ASP A 104 -8.51 48.95 -13.23
CA ASP A 104 -7.36 48.43 -13.98
C ASP A 104 -6.08 48.39 -13.09
N GLU A 105 -5.83 49.42 -12.28
CA GLU A 105 -4.74 49.46 -11.27
C GLU A 105 -4.91 48.38 -10.19
N THR A 106 -6.13 48.18 -9.66
CA THR A 106 -6.37 47.12 -8.67
C THR A 106 -6.27 45.73 -9.27
N ALA A 107 -6.74 45.52 -10.50
CA ALA A 107 -6.66 44.24 -11.19
C ALA A 107 -5.21 43.87 -11.52
N THR A 108 -4.41 44.81 -12.03
CA THR A 108 -2.98 44.59 -12.30
C THR A 108 -2.19 44.32 -11.02
N ARG A 109 -2.51 45.00 -9.91
CA ARG A 109 -1.90 44.70 -8.61
C ARG A 109 -2.27 43.30 -8.10
N LEU A 110 -3.54 42.93 -8.13
CA LEU A 110 -4.01 41.60 -7.70
C LEU A 110 -3.42 40.48 -8.56
N ILE A 111 -3.33 40.67 -9.88
CA ILE A 111 -2.66 39.70 -10.78
C ILE A 111 -1.20 39.54 -10.38
N ARG A 112 -0.49 40.64 -10.13
CA ARG A 112 0.92 40.58 -9.69
C ARG A 112 1.08 39.87 -8.35
N GLU A 113 0.27 40.23 -7.36
CA GLU A 113 0.26 39.60 -6.03
C GLU A 113 0.00 38.08 -6.15
N ALA A 114 -0.98 37.67 -6.97
CA ALA A 114 -1.28 36.27 -7.24
C ALA A 114 -0.16 35.54 -8.01
N THR A 115 0.53 36.19 -8.96
CA THR A 115 1.67 35.57 -9.65
C THR A 115 2.91 35.44 -8.77
N ASP A 116 3.17 36.43 -7.91
CA ASP A 116 4.28 36.41 -6.95
C ASP A 116 4.03 35.32 -5.89
N GLU A 117 2.79 35.15 -5.43
CA GLU A 117 2.39 34.06 -4.51
C GLU A 117 2.44 32.67 -5.17
N ALA A 118 1.93 32.53 -6.40
CA ALA A 118 2.02 31.28 -7.16
C ALA A 118 3.47 30.90 -7.50
N ALA A 119 4.40 31.86 -7.53
CA ALA A 119 5.83 31.59 -7.65
C ALA A 119 6.41 31.03 -6.33
N ARG A 120 6.09 31.64 -5.18
CA ARG A 120 6.48 31.14 -3.85
C ARG A 120 6.03 29.71 -3.60
N ILE A 121 4.74 29.44 -3.82
CA ILE A 121 4.15 28.09 -3.62
C ILE A 121 4.85 27.03 -4.48
N ARG A 122 5.29 27.37 -5.70
CA ARG A 122 6.06 26.45 -6.55
C ARG A 122 7.48 26.22 -6.03
N GLU A 123 8.17 27.27 -5.60
CA GLU A 123 9.52 27.16 -5.04
C GLU A 123 9.53 26.31 -3.76
N ASP A 124 8.57 26.53 -2.86
CA ASP A 124 8.40 25.72 -1.65
C ASP A 124 8.07 24.24 -2.00
N ALA A 125 7.16 24.01 -2.95
CA ALA A 125 6.83 22.67 -3.42
C ALA A 125 8.03 21.94 -4.07
N ASP A 126 8.85 22.66 -4.86
CA ASP A 126 10.07 22.12 -5.48
C ASP A 126 11.13 21.79 -4.43
N LEU A 127 11.28 22.62 -3.39
CA LEU A 127 12.17 22.37 -2.25
C LEU A 127 11.73 21.16 -1.42
N GLU A 128 10.43 21.02 -1.12
CA GLU A 128 9.92 19.82 -0.46
C GLU A 128 10.07 18.57 -1.32
N ALA A 129 9.79 18.67 -2.63
CA ALA A 129 9.97 17.57 -3.57
C ALA A 129 11.44 17.19 -3.75
N ALA A 130 12.38 18.12 -3.58
CA ALA A 130 13.81 17.83 -3.51
C ALA A 130 14.17 17.07 -2.21
N ARG A 131 13.68 17.52 -1.04
CA ARG A 131 13.89 16.82 0.25
C ARG A 131 13.36 15.40 0.21
N ARG A 132 12.07 15.20 -0.13
CA ARG A 132 11.44 13.87 -0.22
C ARG A 132 12.20 12.91 -1.16
N ARG A 133 12.79 13.42 -2.26
CA ARG A 133 13.63 12.62 -3.17
C ARG A 133 15.00 12.29 -2.56
N GLN A 134 15.60 13.20 -1.81
CA GLN A 134 16.87 12.97 -1.13
C GLN A 134 16.72 11.95 0.01
N ASP A 135 15.68 12.09 0.83
CA ASP A 135 15.37 11.18 1.93
C ASP A 135 15.12 9.76 1.39
N ALA A 136 14.26 9.62 0.37
CA ALA A 136 14.01 8.33 -0.29
C ALA A 136 15.25 7.72 -0.97
N SER A 137 16.20 8.54 -1.45
CA SER A 137 17.49 8.05 -1.98
C SER A 137 18.38 7.51 -0.86
N SER A 138 18.46 8.23 0.26
CA SER A 138 19.22 7.83 1.45
C SER A 138 18.70 6.52 2.04
N ASP A 139 17.37 6.40 2.17
CA ASP A 139 16.74 5.18 2.68
C ASP A 139 17.02 3.99 1.77
N ALA A 140 16.84 4.14 0.45
CA ALA A 140 17.14 3.10 -0.54
C ALA A 140 18.63 2.71 -0.56
N GLU A 141 19.55 3.67 -0.40
CA GLU A 141 20.97 3.39 -0.25
C GLU A 141 21.26 2.58 1.02
N SER A 142 20.61 2.89 2.14
CA SER A 142 20.74 2.16 3.40
C SER A 142 20.23 0.71 3.29
N GLU A 143 19.07 0.49 2.65
CA GLU A 143 18.53 -0.85 2.40
C GLU A 143 19.46 -1.68 1.50
N ILE A 144 19.99 -1.05 0.44
CA ILE A 144 20.96 -1.69 -0.48
C ILE A 144 22.26 -2.06 0.27
N LEU A 145 22.72 -1.24 1.21
CA LEU A 145 23.89 -1.54 2.04
C LEU A 145 23.62 -2.71 2.99
N MET A 146 22.46 -2.74 3.67
CA MET A 146 22.06 -3.86 4.53
C MET A 146 21.94 -5.17 3.73
N ALA A 147 21.29 -5.14 2.57
CA ALA A 147 21.16 -6.31 1.69
C ALA A 147 22.52 -6.81 1.16
N LYS A 148 23.44 -5.89 0.83
CA LYS A 148 24.83 -6.25 0.46
C LYS A 148 25.57 -6.89 1.62
N GLN A 149 25.37 -6.42 2.85
CA GLN A 149 26.01 -7.01 4.02
C GLN A 149 25.48 -8.42 4.30
N GLN A 150 24.16 -8.60 4.36
CA GLN A 150 23.54 -9.93 4.47
C GLN A 150 24.03 -10.90 3.38
N GLY A 151 24.16 -10.43 2.13
CA GLY A 151 24.72 -11.22 1.04
C GLY A 151 26.18 -11.63 1.23
N ARG A 152 27.01 -10.83 1.91
CA ARG A 152 28.38 -11.19 2.30
C ARG A 152 28.38 -12.22 3.42
N ASP A 153 27.55 -12.00 4.45
CA ASP A 153 27.46 -12.86 5.62
C ASP A 153 27.00 -14.27 5.22
N MET A 154 25.95 -14.38 4.39
CA MET A 154 25.50 -15.66 3.81
C MET A 154 26.61 -16.38 3.00
N VAL A 155 27.45 -15.64 2.27
CA VAL A 155 28.57 -16.23 1.51
C VAL A 155 29.68 -16.71 2.45
N ASN A 156 29.94 -16.00 3.54
CA ASN A 156 30.90 -16.39 4.57
C ASN A 156 30.41 -17.64 5.33
N GLU A 157 29.14 -17.69 5.73
CA GLU A 157 28.50 -18.87 6.32
C GLU A 157 28.58 -20.09 5.39
N ALA A 158 28.29 -19.91 4.10
CA ALA A 158 28.37 -20.98 3.11
C ALA A 158 29.82 -21.49 2.91
N ARG A 159 30.82 -20.59 2.96
CA ARG A 159 32.25 -20.96 2.96
C ARG A 159 32.61 -21.76 4.21
N ALA A 160 32.26 -21.27 5.39
CA ALA A 160 32.52 -21.94 6.66
C ALA A 160 31.78 -23.29 6.78
N TYR A 161 30.59 -23.44 6.18
CA TYR A 161 29.90 -24.72 6.08
C TYR A 161 30.64 -25.69 5.14
N ARG A 162 31.05 -25.21 3.96
CA ARG A 162 31.85 -26.01 3.01
C ARG A 162 33.15 -26.51 3.65
N GLU A 163 33.84 -25.65 4.39
CA GLU A 163 35.09 -26.00 5.08
C GLU A 163 34.85 -27.09 6.15
N ARG A 164 33.81 -26.94 6.98
CA ARG A 164 33.40 -27.99 7.95
C ARG A 164 33.08 -29.32 7.27
N VAL A 165 32.38 -29.31 6.13
CA VAL A 165 32.09 -30.54 5.37
C VAL A 165 33.36 -31.16 4.79
N LEU A 166 34.28 -30.36 4.26
CA LEU A 166 35.57 -30.87 3.75
C LEU A 166 36.44 -31.45 4.88
N ALA A 167 36.44 -30.84 6.06
CA ALA A 167 37.14 -31.35 7.24
C ALA A 167 36.56 -32.69 7.73
N ASP A 168 35.24 -32.86 7.79
CA ASP A 168 34.61 -34.14 8.14
C ASP A 168 34.88 -35.22 7.08
N VAL A 169 34.81 -34.88 5.79
CA VAL A 169 35.19 -35.82 4.70
C VAL A 169 36.66 -36.23 4.80
N ALA A 170 37.58 -35.30 5.11
CA ALA A 170 38.98 -35.62 5.34
C ALA A 170 39.18 -36.54 6.55
N LYS A 171 38.48 -36.28 7.67
CA LYS A 171 38.50 -37.13 8.86
C LYS A 171 37.97 -38.54 8.60
N ARG A 172 36.86 -38.67 7.87
CA ARG A 172 36.30 -39.99 7.46
C ARG A 172 37.25 -40.74 6.53
N ARG A 173 37.94 -40.05 5.63
CA ARG A 173 38.98 -40.63 4.77
C ARG A 173 40.13 -41.18 5.61
N GLU A 174 40.53 -40.49 6.67
CA GLU A 174 41.61 -40.96 7.56
C GLU A 174 41.19 -42.19 8.37
N MET A 175 40.02 -42.17 9.02
CA MET A 175 39.49 -43.35 9.71
C MET A 175 39.35 -44.57 8.78
N ALA A 176 38.99 -44.35 7.51
CA ALA A 176 38.93 -45.42 6.51
C ALA A 176 40.32 -45.95 6.11
N ARG A 177 41.38 -45.15 6.18
CA ARG A 177 42.77 -45.61 5.99
C ARG A 177 43.23 -46.44 7.19
N GLU A 178 42.99 -45.98 8.41
CA GLU A 178 43.30 -46.72 9.64
C GLU A 178 42.65 -48.12 9.60
N GLN A 179 41.37 -48.19 9.20
CA GLN A 179 40.65 -49.47 9.01
C GLN A 179 41.27 -50.36 7.92
N LEU A 180 41.77 -49.79 6.81
CA LEU A 180 42.46 -50.54 5.76
C LEU A 180 43.82 -51.06 6.27
N GLU A 181 44.56 -50.27 7.04
CA GLU A 181 45.81 -50.70 7.66
C GLU A 181 45.59 -51.82 8.68
N ASP A 182 44.57 -51.73 9.54
CA ASP A 182 44.18 -52.81 10.45
C ASP A 182 43.81 -54.10 9.69
N LEU A 183 43.06 -53.98 8.59
CA LEU A 183 42.73 -55.11 7.72
C LEU A 183 44.00 -55.71 7.08
N MET A 184 44.95 -54.89 6.63
CA MET A 184 46.24 -55.36 6.11
C MET A 184 47.05 -56.11 7.18
N HIS A 185 47.15 -55.56 8.39
CA HIS A 185 47.79 -56.26 9.51
C HIS A 185 47.08 -57.58 9.86
N SER A 186 45.74 -57.63 9.80
CA SER A 186 44.98 -58.87 10.03
C SER A 186 45.24 -59.92 8.94
N ARG A 187 45.30 -59.49 7.67
CA ARG A 187 45.64 -60.34 6.52
C ARG A 187 47.05 -60.92 6.65
N ASP A 188 48.03 -60.11 7.05
CA ASP A 188 49.41 -60.57 7.18
C ASP A 188 49.57 -61.54 8.37
N ARG A 189 48.81 -61.35 9.46
CA ARG A 189 48.69 -62.36 10.54
C ARG A 189 48.08 -63.67 10.04
N LEU A 190 47.05 -63.61 9.20
CA LEU A 190 46.43 -64.81 8.59
C LEU A 190 47.43 -65.52 7.67
N ILE A 191 48.15 -64.80 6.80
CA ILE A 191 49.19 -65.36 5.92
C ILE A 191 50.26 -66.07 6.77
N GLN A 192 50.76 -65.45 7.85
CA GLN A 192 51.70 -66.10 8.75
C GLN A 192 51.12 -67.33 9.46
N ALA A 193 49.84 -67.33 9.81
CA ALA A 193 49.18 -68.49 10.42
C ALA A 193 49.04 -69.66 9.43
N PHE A 194 48.67 -69.36 8.18
CA PHE A 194 48.62 -70.36 7.10
C PHE A 194 50.01 -70.92 6.76
N GLU A 195 51.06 -70.09 6.72
CA GLU A 195 52.43 -70.58 6.46
C GLU A 195 52.94 -71.47 7.61
N ARG A 196 52.63 -71.14 8.88
CA ARG A 196 52.93 -72.04 10.02
C ARG A 196 52.14 -73.34 9.96
N ALA A 197 50.85 -73.29 9.59
CA ALA A 197 50.03 -74.48 9.43
C ALA A 197 50.54 -75.38 8.30
N ARG A 198 51.01 -74.77 7.21
CA ARG A 198 51.69 -75.47 6.11
C ARG A 198 52.96 -76.17 6.59
N ILE A 199 53.88 -75.45 7.25
CA ILE A 199 55.12 -76.04 7.77
C ILE A 199 54.81 -77.21 8.72
N ALA A 200 53.87 -77.04 9.65
CA ALA A 200 53.45 -78.13 10.56
C ALA A 200 52.79 -79.32 9.83
N THR A 201 52.17 -79.09 8.67
CA THR A 201 51.61 -80.17 7.83
C THR A 201 52.72 -80.88 7.04
N ASP A 202 53.69 -80.14 6.51
CA ASP A 202 54.88 -80.67 5.84
C ASP A 202 55.74 -81.49 6.83
N ASP A 203 55.87 -81.05 8.10
CA ASP A 203 56.51 -81.81 9.18
C ASP A 203 55.75 -83.12 9.49
N VAL A 204 54.41 -83.09 9.60
CA VAL A 204 53.61 -84.31 9.81
C VAL A 204 53.68 -85.27 8.62
N LEU A 205 53.73 -84.77 7.39
CA LEU A 205 53.94 -85.58 6.19
C LEU A 205 55.33 -86.21 6.17
N ARG A 206 56.35 -85.51 6.67
CA ARG A 206 57.70 -86.03 6.84
C ARG A 206 57.76 -87.10 7.93
N ASP A 207 57.14 -86.89 9.09
CA ASP A 207 57.03 -87.90 10.15
C ASP A 207 56.31 -89.16 9.64
N LEU A 208 55.29 -89.01 8.78
CA LEU A 208 54.61 -90.13 8.13
C LEU A 208 55.53 -90.88 7.16
N ASP A 209 56.31 -90.18 6.34
CA ASP A 209 57.29 -90.76 5.41
C ASP A 209 58.41 -91.51 6.17
N GLU A 210 58.95 -90.91 7.25
CA GLU A 210 59.93 -91.52 8.14
C GLU A 210 59.34 -92.70 8.96
N SER A 211 58.02 -92.73 9.19
CA SER A 211 57.31 -93.87 9.81
C SER A 211 56.97 -95.01 8.84
N SER A 212 57.15 -94.80 7.52
CA SER A 212 56.84 -95.80 6.49
C SER A 212 57.93 -96.88 6.30
N ASP A 213 59.06 -96.75 7.00
CA ASP A 213 60.02 -97.84 7.23
C ASP A 213 59.42 -98.88 8.22
N GLU A 214 58.45 -99.66 7.74
CA GLU A 214 57.88 -100.77 8.51
C GLU A 214 58.94 -101.87 8.78
N PRO A 215 59.07 -102.39 10.02
CA PRO A 215 59.83 -103.60 10.26
C PRO A 215 59.15 -104.80 9.57
N ASN A 216 59.95 -105.62 8.88
CA ASN A 216 59.52 -106.83 8.15
C ASN A 216 59.02 -107.98 9.06
N GLU A 217 57.96 -107.78 9.86
CA GLU A 217 57.20 -108.89 10.47
C GLU A 217 55.79 -108.48 10.95
N PHE A 218 54.77 -108.70 10.11
CA PHE A 218 53.36 -108.63 10.53
C PHE A 218 52.83 -110.03 10.87
N VAL A 219 52.35 -110.20 12.11
CA VAL A 219 51.71 -111.44 12.55
C VAL A 219 50.31 -111.54 11.94
N ASN A 220 50.11 -112.59 11.14
CA ASN A 220 48.87 -112.84 10.41
C ASN A 220 47.76 -113.34 11.35
N LEU A 221 46.68 -112.56 11.50
CA LEU A 221 45.50 -112.91 12.31
C LEU A 221 44.29 -113.43 11.51
N ALA A 222 44.46 -113.78 10.23
CA ALA A 222 43.39 -114.37 9.43
C ALA A 222 43.20 -115.86 9.75
N ASN A 223 42.25 -116.17 10.65
CA ASN A 223 41.72 -117.54 10.77
C ASN A 223 41.01 -117.94 9.47
N THR A 224 41.64 -118.86 8.74
CA THR A 224 41.09 -119.54 7.56
C THR A 224 39.76 -120.26 7.85
N THR A 225 38.73 -120.04 7.02
CA THR A 225 37.92 -121.14 6.44
C THR A 225 37.16 -120.70 5.19
N GLY A 226 37.47 -121.33 4.05
CA GLY A 226 36.51 -121.56 2.96
C GLY A 226 36.61 -120.61 1.75
N PRO A 227 36.25 -121.07 0.54
CA PRO A 227 36.99 -120.66 -0.65
C PRO A 227 36.17 -119.95 -1.76
N VAL A 228 36.81 -118.96 -2.41
CA VAL A 228 36.73 -118.64 -3.87
C VAL A 228 35.32 -118.29 -4.40
N PRO A 229 35.10 -117.06 -4.93
CA PRO A 229 35.52 -116.86 -6.34
C PRO A 229 35.85 -115.43 -6.86
N ILE A 230 36.72 -115.45 -7.87
CA ILE A 230 36.71 -114.67 -9.13
C ILE A 230 37.06 -113.17 -9.12
N ILE A 231 38.01 -112.85 -10.00
CA ILE A 231 38.46 -111.53 -10.46
C ILE A 231 37.47 -110.98 -11.50
N VAL A 232 37.05 -109.71 -11.38
CA VAL A 232 36.81 -108.81 -12.53
C VAL A 232 37.17 -107.37 -12.12
N GLN A 233 37.92 -106.66 -12.97
CA GLN A 233 38.07 -105.20 -12.93
C GLN A 233 37.16 -104.56 -13.98
N ALA A 234 36.60 -103.39 -13.71
CA ALA A 234 36.43 -102.31 -14.70
C ALA A 234 35.88 -101.03 -14.04
N GLU A 235 36.18 -99.89 -14.67
CA GLU A 235 35.51 -98.60 -14.47
C GLU A 235 34.08 -98.61 -15.05
N GLU A 236 33.38 -97.49 -14.87
CA GLU A 236 32.09 -97.11 -15.48
C GLU A 236 30.85 -97.96 -15.11
N LEU A 237 29.94 -97.32 -14.36
CA LEU A 237 28.52 -97.29 -14.71
C LEU A 237 27.88 -96.01 -14.15
N ALA A 238 27.53 -95.10 -15.06
CA ALA A 238 26.65 -93.98 -14.76
C ALA A 238 25.17 -94.36 -14.92
N THR A 239 24.27 -93.46 -14.50
CA THR A 239 22.82 -93.36 -14.83
C THR A 239 21.77 -94.09 -13.95
N ALA A 240 20.58 -93.47 -13.90
CA ALA A 240 19.30 -93.84 -13.24
C ALA A 240 19.28 -93.80 -11.70
N GLU A 241 18.58 -92.86 -11.03
CA GLU A 241 17.11 -92.77 -10.82
C GLU A 241 16.53 -93.95 -10.01
N SER A 242 15.59 -93.82 -9.06
CA SER A 242 14.86 -92.71 -8.41
C SER A 242 14.22 -93.30 -7.11
N VAL A 243 13.67 -92.61 -6.09
CA VAL A 243 12.42 -91.82 -6.00
C VAL A 243 12.29 -91.28 -4.54
N THR A 244 11.74 -90.08 -4.33
CA THR A 244 11.44 -89.44 -3.02
C THR A 244 10.02 -89.77 -2.50
N PRO A 245 9.63 -89.49 -1.22
CA PRO A 245 8.98 -88.18 -0.98
C PRO A 245 9.15 -87.52 0.42
N VAL A 246 9.43 -86.20 0.37
CA VAL A 246 8.76 -85.05 1.05
C VAL A 246 8.45 -85.12 2.56
N THR A 247 9.06 -84.26 3.39
CA THR A 247 8.51 -83.00 3.98
C THR A 247 9.58 -82.40 4.96
N THR A 248 9.72 -81.10 5.29
CA THR A 248 9.14 -79.79 4.89
C THR A 248 10.07 -78.60 5.29
N ALA A 249 9.70 -77.37 4.90
CA ALA A 249 9.99 -76.06 5.56
C ALA A 249 11.38 -75.36 5.45
N TYR A 250 11.53 -74.48 4.45
CA TYR A 250 11.47 -73.02 4.69
C TYR A 250 11.05 -72.28 3.39
N ALA A 251 10.54 -71.05 3.49
CA ALA A 251 9.88 -70.34 2.38
C ALA A 251 10.80 -69.34 1.65
N PRO A 252 10.50 -68.96 0.37
CA PRO A 252 11.31 -68.05 -0.44
C PRO A 252 10.93 -66.58 -0.22
N TYR A 253 11.85 -65.68 -0.58
CA TYR A 253 11.52 -64.29 -0.90
C TYR A 253 11.47 -64.13 -2.42
N ASP A 254 10.46 -63.41 -2.90
CA ASP A 254 10.27 -63.10 -4.31
C ASP A 254 11.39 -62.20 -4.84
N GLN A 255 11.77 -62.44 -6.10
CA GLN A 255 12.75 -61.69 -6.84
C GLN A 255 12.04 -60.99 -7.99
N ASP A 256 11.46 -59.82 -7.70
CA ASP A 256 10.76 -59.01 -8.70
C ASP A 256 11.75 -58.38 -9.70
N ASP A 257 11.35 -58.39 -10.97
CA ASP A 257 12.00 -57.68 -12.07
C ASP A 257 11.99 -56.15 -11.84
N ASP A 258 13.08 -55.47 -12.21
CA ASP A 258 13.06 -54.03 -12.48
C ASP A 258 13.98 -53.70 -13.69
N PRO A 259 13.68 -52.64 -14.47
CA PRO A 259 14.01 -52.61 -15.90
C PRO A 259 15.39 -52.05 -16.25
N VAL A 260 15.89 -52.48 -17.42
CA VAL A 260 17.04 -51.89 -18.11
C VAL A 260 16.76 -50.41 -18.43
N VAL A 261 17.61 -49.53 -17.93
CA VAL A 261 17.68 -48.11 -18.32
C VAL A 261 19.02 -47.85 -18.99
N ASP A 262 18.99 -47.60 -20.31
CA ASP A 262 20.16 -47.13 -21.05
C ASP A 262 20.60 -45.74 -20.55
N VAL A 263 21.88 -45.62 -20.18
CA VAL A 263 22.53 -44.34 -19.91
C VAL A 263 23.79 -44.26 -20.80
N PRO A 264 23.87 -43.30 -21.75
CA PRO A 264 25.02 -43.21 -22.63
C PRO A 264 26.26 -42.71 -21.89
N VAL A 265 27.32 -43.50 -21.91
CA VAL A 265 28.65 -43.11 -21.41
C VAL A 265 29.29 -42.14 -22.40
N VAL A 266 29.40 -40.86 -22.03
CA VAL A 266 30.24 -39.89 -22.74
C VAL A 266 31.60 -39.82 -22.05
N THR A 267 32.63 -40.40 -22.69
CA THR A 267 34.02 -40.25 -22.27
C THR A 267 34.49 -38.83 -22.57
N THR A 268 34.79 -38.05 -21.53
CA THR A 268 35.51 -36.79 -21.65
C THR A 268 36.96 -36.98 -21.22
N ILE A 269 37.88 -36.60 -22.10
CA ILE A 269 39.32 -36.66 -21.87
C ILE A 269 39.69 -35.52 -20.93
N VAL A 270 40.42 -35.82 -19.86
CA VAL A 270 41.04 -34.82 -19.00
C VAL A 270 42.33 -34.36 -19.69
N ASP A 271 42.40 -33.10 -20.06
CA ASP A 271 43.64 -32.46 -20.53
C ASP A 271 44.06 -31.35 -19.56
N HIS A 272 45.37 -31.12 -19.43
CA HIS A 272 45.97 -30.25 -18.42
C HIS A 272 45.88 -28.75 -18.82
N PRO A 273 45.50 -27.84 -17.90
CA PRO A 273 45.70 -26.41 -18.09
C PRO A 273 46.99 -25.92 -17.43
N GLU A 274 47.91 -25.40 -18.24
CA GLU A 274 48.99 -24.47 -17.85
C GLU A 274 48.78 -23.11 -18.56
N PRO A 275 49.49 -22.02 -18.17
CA PRO A 275 48.81 -20.77 -17.85
C PRO A 275 48.61 -19.74 -18.99
N ILE A 276 47.81 -18.75 -18.59
CA ILE A 276 47.36 -17.51 -19.25
C ILE A 276 48.46 -16.74 -20.00
N ASP A 277 48.08 -16.17 -21.16
CA ASP A 277 48.62 -14.87 -21.61
C ASP A 277 47.48 -14.01 -22.20
N ILE A 278 47.56 -12.69 -22.01
CA ILE A 278 46.49 -11.71 -22.31
C ILE A 278 46.98 -10.72 -23.36
N ASP A 279 46.38 -10.67 -24.55
CA ASP A 279 46.33 -9.46 -25.40
C ASP A 279 45.47 -9.64 -26.68
N ALA A 280 44.30 -8.99 -26.76
CA ALA A 280 43.65 -8.50 -27.99
C ALA A 280 42.34 -7.73 -27.69
N PRO A 281 42.03 -6.62 -28.41
CA PRO A 281 40.90 -5.74 -28.07
C PRO A 281 39.54 -6.21 -28.63
N VAL A 282 38.48 -5.99 -27.82
CA VAL A 282 37.09 -6.28 -28.20
C VAL A 282 36.55 -5.21 -29.17
N VAL A 283 36.09 -5.64 -30.34
CA VAL A 283 35.33 -4.79 -31.28
C VAL A 283 33.86 -4.77 -30.86
N SER A 284 33.34 -3.59 -30.53
CA SER A 284 31.92 -3.38 -30.24
C SER A 284 31.13 -3.15 -31.53
N THR A 285 30.30 -4.11 -31.92
CA THR A 285 29.41 -3.98 -33.09
C THR A 285 28.11 -3.31 -32.68
N VAL A 286 28.05 -1.98 -32.82
CA VAL A 286 26.82 -1.20 -32.59
C VAL A 286 25.93 -1.27 -33.83
N VAL A 287 24.70 -1.77 -33.67
CA VAL A 287 23.67 -1.72 -34.72
C VAL A 287 22.89 -0.40 -34.57
N PRO A 288 22.91 0.51 -35.56
CA PRO A 288 22.11 1.72 -35.52
C PRO A 288 20.65 1.42 -35.90
N MET A 289 19.71 1.85 -35.07
CA MET A 289 18.28 1.87 -35.42
C MET A 289 17.86 3.32 -35.65
N GLU A 290 17.62 3.68 -36.91
CA GLU A 290 17.15 5.01 -37.30
C GLU A 290 15.71 5.23 -36.81
N THR A 291 15.43 6.43 -36.31
CA THR A 291 14.09 6.84 -35.86
C THR A 291 13.48 7.81 -36.87
N THR A 292 12.42 7.38 -37.55
CA THR A 292 11.58 8.24 -38.39
C THR A 292 10.50 8.93 -37.55
N PRO A 293 10.34 10.26 -37.63
CA PRO A 293 9.26 10.94 -36.93
C PRO A 293 7.94 10.77 -37.69
N VAL A 294 6.97 10.08 -37.08
CA VAL A 294 5.57 10.09 -37.53
C VAL A 294 4.86 11.26 -36.87
N VAL A 295 4.41 12.21 -37.70
CA VAL A 295 3.49 13.27 -37.29
C VAL A 295 2.08 12.78 -37.60
N GLU A 296 1.22 12.66 -36.59
CA GLU A 296 -0.21 12.40 -36.78
C GLU A 296 -1.00 13.61 -36.29
N GLU A 297 -1.55 14.37 -37.25
CA GLU A 297 -2.24 15.63 -37.02
C GLU A 297 -3.76 15.40 -36.89
N VAL A 298 -4.40 16.15 -35.98
CA VAL A 298 -5.80 15.93 -35.59
C VAL A 298 -6.76 16.39 -36.69
N ALA A 299 -7.43 15.44 -37.35
CA ALA A 299 -8.41 15.73 -38.40
C ALA A 299 -9.79 16.13 -37.82
N THR A 300 -10.02 17.42 -37.58
CA THR A 300 -11.38 17.96 -37.39
C THR A 300 -12.10 18.15 -38.72
N ARG A 301 -13.25 17.50 -38.89
CA ARG A 301 -14.05 17.52 -40.13
C ARG A 301 -15.04 18.71 -40.12
N GLY A 302 -14.70 19.79 -40.81
CA GLY A 302 -15.54 20.98 -41.02
C GLY A 302 -15.66 21.34 -42.50
N ASP A 303 -16.87 21.57 -42.96
CA ASP A 303 -17.26 21.86 -44.35
C ASP A 303 -16.88 23.29 -44.78
N THR A 304 -16.32 23.47 -45.99
CA THR A 304 -16.77 24.43 -47.03
C THR A 304 -15.82 24.51 -48.23
N THR A 305 -16.31 25.13 -49.30
CA THR A 305 -15.84 25.11 -50.69
C THR A 305 -14.81 26.18 -51.09
N ALA A 306 -14.12 25.90 -52.23
CA ALA A 306 -13.76 26.82 -53.33
C ALA A 306 -12.27 27.12 -53.61
N GLU A 307 -11.92 26.86 -54.88
CA GLU A 307 -11.03 27.62 -55.77
C GLU A 307 -9.54 27.89 -55.43
N THR A 308 -8.69 27.21 -56.20
CA THR A 308 -7.36 27.68 -56.65
C THR A 308 -7.52 28.90 -57.58
N PRO A 309 -6.49 29.79 -57.79
CA PRO A 309 -5.24 29.37 -58.44
C PRO A 309 -3.93 30.12 -58.11
N ALA A 310 -2.81 29.41 -58.39
CA ALA A 310 -1.53 29.82 -58.99
C ALA A 310 -0.85 31.17 -58.62
N SER A 311 0.47 31.11 -58.33
CA SER A 311 1.52 31.69 -59.21
C SER A 311 2.97 31.32 -58.80
N ASN A 312 3.76 30.93 -59.82
CA ASN A 312 5.21 31.12 -60.06
C ASN A 312 6.33 30.60 -59.12
N THR A 313 7.02 29.60 -59.67
CA THR A 313 8.49 29.43 -59.82
C THR A 313 9.43 30.64 -59.60
N GLU A 314 10.56 30.39 -58.92
CA GLU A 314 11.98 30.51 -59.37
C GLU A 314 12.93 30.38 -58.13
N THR A 315 13.67 29.29 -57.96
CA THR A 315 15.13 29.14 -58.25
C THR A 315 16.07 30.24 -57.73
N SER A 316 16.87 29.95 -56.69
CA SER A 316 18.35 29.79 -56.78
C SER A 316 19.07 30.03 -55.43
N GLU A 317 20.19 29.31 -55.29
CA GLU A 317 21.43 29.69 -54.60
C GLU A 317 21.60 29.66 -53.07
N THR A 318 22.85 29.35 -52.73
CA THR A 318 23.36 28.90 -51.45
C THR A 318 24.26 29.96 -50.81
N VAL A 319 24.08 30.23 -49.51
CA VAL A 319 25.10 30.89 -48.68
C VAL A 319 25.15 30.21 -47.32
N ALA A 320 26.36 29.89 -46.87
CA ALA A 320 26.61 29.23 -45.59
C ALA A 320 26.51 30.20 -44.39
N SER A 321 26.15 29.68 -43.22
CA SER A 321 26.32 30.38 -41.93
C SER A 321 26.92 29.44 -40.88
N ASN A 322 27.87 29.98 -40.11
CA ASN A 322 28.65 29.26 -39.10
C ASN A 322 27.76 28.71 -37.96
N VAL A 323 28.06 27.49 -37.50
CA VAL A 323 27.61 26.98 -36.20
C VAL A 323 28.79 27.04 -35.21
N VAL A 324 28.56 27.68 -34.07
CA VAL A 324 29.53 27.79 -32.97
C VAL A 324 29.41 26.57 -32.06
N SER A 325 30.51 25.85 -31.82
CA SER A 325 30.55 24.72 -30.87
C SER A 325 30.85 25.20 -29.44
N LEU A 326 29.94 24.90 -28.50
CA LEU A 326 30.04 25.29 -27.08
C LEU A 326 30.13 24.06 -26.16
N PHE A 327 31.23 23.30 -26.21
CA PHE A 327 31.62 22.36 -25.14
C PHE A 327 33.15 22.19 -25.08
N PRO A 328 33.83 22.60 -24.00
CA PRO A 328 35.27 22.38 -23.84
C PRO A 328 35.59 20.96 -23.34
N ARG A 329 36.57 20.31 -23.97
CA ARG A 329 37.22 19.09 -23.46
C ARG A 329 38.15 19.44 -22.29
N ALA A 330 38.17 18.60 -21.25
CA ALA A 330 39.20 18.60 -20.21
C ALA A 330 39.94 17.26 -20.21
N GLU A 331 41.26 17.30 -19.98
CA GLU A 331 42.18 16.17 -20.13
C GLU A 331 42.36 15.38 -18.82
N VAL A 332 42.68 14.09 -18.95
CA VAL A 332 43.04 13.22 -17.83
C VAL A 332 44.50 13.41 -17.46
N ARG A 333 44.79 13.58 -16.16
CA ARG A 333 46.15 13.42 -15.59
C ARG A 333 46.13 12.42 -14.45
N THR A 334 47.11 11.52 -14.48
CA THR A 334 47.39 10.52 -13.44
C THR A 334 48.22 11.12 -12.31
N ILE A 335 47.94 10.70 -11.07
CA ILE A 335 48.81 10.89 -9.89
C ILE A 335 48.90 9.55 -9.15
N ALA A 336 50.04 9.31 -8.52
CA ALA A 336 50.48 8.01 -8.02
C ALA A 336 49.91 7.60 -6.66
N VAL A 337 50.11 6.31 -6.37
CA VAL A 337 49.80 5.61 -5.10
C VAL A 337 50.73 6.04 -3.97
N ALA A 338 50.25 5.98 -2.73
CA ALA A 338 51.06 5.94 -1.52
C ALA A 338 50.35 5.07 -0.47
N ASP A 339 51.12 4.24 0.22
CA ASP A 339 50.65 3.22 1.16
C ASP A 339 50.26 3.82 2.51
N MET A 340 49.29 3.20 3.19
CA MET A 340 49.07 3.31 4.64
C MET A 340 48.54 1.97 5.16
N ASP A 341 49.38 1.28 5.92
CA ASP A 341 49.00 0.16 6.79
C ASP A 341 48.27 0.70 8.03
N ASP A 342 47.34 -0.08 8.58
CA ASP A 342 47.01 -0.06 10.01
C ASP A 342 46.36 -1.40 10.40
N ASP A 343 47.11 -2.20 11.17
CA ASP A 343 46.64 -3.43 11.79
C ASP A 343 45.74 -3.11 13.01
N VAL A 344 44.66 -3.87 13.20
CA VAL A 344 43.99 -4.01 14.50
C VAL A 344 43.60 -5.48 14.70
N ASP A 345 44.08 -6.05 15.80
CA ASP A 345 43.97 -7.46 16.15
C ASP A 345 42.55 -7.96 16.51
N ASP A 346 42.40 -9.28 16.48
CA ASP A 346 41.29 -10.06 17.05
C ASP A 346 41.12 -9.84 18.57
N ASP A 347 39.92 -10.13 19.08
CA ASP A 347 39.77 -11.00 20.27
C ASP A 347 38.29 -11.48 20.44
N ASP A 348 38.18 -12.76 20.80
CA ASP A 348 36.97 -13.59 20.91
C ASP A 348 35.90 -13.12 21.94
N ASP A 349 34.64 -13.58 21.77
CA ASP A 349 34.02 -14.48 22.76
C ASP A 349 32.79 -15.27 22.23
N GLU A 350 32.49 -16.42 22.85
CA GLU A 350 31.60 -17.48 22.32
C GLU A 350 30.15 -17.52 22.87
N ASN A 351 29.29 -18.35 22.23
CA ASN A 351 27.96 -18.87 22.63
C ASN A 351 26.76 -17.90 22.52
N ASP A 352 25.66 -18.24 21.83
CA ASP A 352 24.81 -19.43 22.09
C ASP A 352 24.16 -20.02 20.81
N ALA A 353 23.59 -21.23 20.91
CA ALA A 353 23.13 -22.06 19.78
C ALA A 353 21.66 -21.82 19.35
N PRO A 354 21.27 -22.14 18.09
CA PRO A 354 19.99 -21.75 17.51
C PRO A 354 18.90 -22.85 17.58
N MET A 355 17.63 -22.46 17.47
CA MET A 355 16.52 -23.40 17.27
C MET A 355 15.35 -22.78 16.48
N GLU A 356 15.22 -23.11 15.18
CA GLU A 356 13.94 -23.43 14.49
C GLU A 356 14.22 -24.02 13.06
N PRO A 357 13.25 -24.73 12.42
CA PRO A 357 13.55 -25.78 11.42
C PRO A 357 13.55 -25.35 9.94
N PRO A 358 14.13 -26.17 9.02
CA PRO A 358 14.18 -25.88 7.60
C PRO A 358 12.89 -26.24 6.84
N ILE A 359 12.43 -25.33 5.97
CA ILE A 359 11.40 -25.62 4.96
C ILE A 359 12.09 -26.03 3.66
N VAL A 360 11.96 -27.31 3.28
CA VAL A 360 12.38 -27.82 1.97
C VAL A 360 11.16 -28.13 1.12
N VAL A 361 11.09 -27.55 -0.08
CA VAL A 361 10.00 -27.80 -1.04
C VAL A 361 10.44 -28.86 -2.05
N SER A 362 9.75 -30.01 -2.07
CA SER A 362 9.88 -31.00 -3.15
C SER A 362 8.53 -31.64 -3.49
N LYS A 363 8.24 -31.82 -4.78
CA LYS A 363 6.92 -32.23 -5.30
C LYS A 363 6.68 -33.74 -5.22
N ALA A 364 5.56 -34.09 -4.56
CA ALA A 364 4.58 -35.12 -4.91
C ALA A 364 5.02 -36.53 -5.39
N LYS A 365 4.69 -37.54 -4.57
CA LYS A 365 3.82 -38.69 -4.96
C LYS A 365 3.17 -39.29 -3.70
N SER A 366 2.03 -39.97 -3.88
CA SER A 366 1.04 -40.29 -2.82
C SER A 366 1.23 -41.65 -2.15
N THR A 367 1.26 -41.70 -0.81
CA THR A 367 1.06 -42.91 0.02
C THR A 367 0.31 -42.52 1.33
N PRO A 368 -0.01 -43.44 2.29
CA PRO A 368 -1.36 -43.62 2.84
C PRO A 368 -1.69 -42.75 4.06
N ALA A 369 -1.05 -41.58 4.19
CA ALA A 369 -1.33 -40.63 5.28
C ALA A 369 -2.65 -39.87 5.09
N ASP A 370 -3.02 -39.57 3.84
CA ASP A 370 -4.22 -38.77 3.52
C ASP A 370 -5.54 -39.41 3.99
N ASP A 371 -5.62 -40.74 4.08
CA ASP A 371 -6.83 -41.44 4.57
C ASP A 371 -6.98 -41.34 6.11
N ILE A 372 -5.86 -41.17 6.83
CA ILE A 372 -5.87 -40.85 8.27
C ILE A 372 -6.32 -39.40 8.47
N PHE A 373 -5.81 -38.45 7.69
CA PHE A 373 -6.25 -37.05 7.76
C PHE A 373 -7.64 -36.80 7.16
N ALA A 374 -8.16 -37.68 6.30
CA ALA A 374 -9.55 -37.69 5.88
C ALA A 374 -10.48 -38.18 7.00
N LYS A 375 -10.08 -39.21 7.76
CA LYS A 375 -10.77 -39.66 8.99
C LYS A 375 -10.73 -38.58 10.08
N LEU A 376 -9.60 -37.91 10.28
CA LEU A 376 -9.47 -36.81 11.24
C LEU A 376 -10.35 -35.60 10.85
N ARG A 377 -10.45 -35.27 9.56
CA ARG A 377 -11.37 -34.22 9.05
C ARG A 377 -12.85 -34.60 9.17
N ARG A 378 -13.23 -35.88 9.02
CA ARG A 378 -14.60 -36.36 9.27
C ARG A 378 -14.96 -36.42 10.77
N ALA A 379 -13.98 -36.39 11.67
CA ALA A 379 -14.16 -36.33 13.11
C ALA A 379 -14.04 -34.89 13.69
N GLY A 380 -13.88 -33.87 12.83
CA GLY A 380 -13.58 -32.49 13.22
C GLY A 380 -14.81 -31.60 13.50
N ALA A 381 -14.55 -30.50 14.20
CA ALA A 381 -15.47 -29.42 14.57
C ALA A 381 -16.62 -29.78 15.54
N ASP A 382 -17.57 -30.63 15.18
CA ASP A 382 -18.81 -30.82 15.97
C ASP A 382 -18.59 -31.48 17.35
N THR A 383 -17.58 -32.34 17.46
CA THR A 383 -17.16 -33.00 18.70
C THR A 383 -16.43 -32.05 19.63
N VAL A 384 -15.49 -31.27 19.08
CA VAL A 384 -14.68 -30.29 19.81
C VAL A 384 -15.54 -29.11 20.30
N ALA A 385 -16.49 -28.65 19.49
CA ALA A 385 -17.47 -27.64 19.90
C ALA A 385 -18.39 -28.14 21.04
N LYS A 386 -18.77 -29.43 21.02
CA LYS A 386 -19.56 -30.05 22.10
C LYS A 386 -18.78 -30.24 23.39
N GLU A 387 -17.50 -30.63 23.33
CA GLU A 387 -16.63 -30.75 24.51
C GLU A 387 -16.36 -29.36 25.13
N ALA A 388 -16.02 -28.36 24.31
CA ALA A 388 -15.79 -26.98 24.77
C ALA A 388 -17.04 -26.37 25.43
N ALA A 389 -18.22 -26.55 24.84
CA ALA A 389 -19.49 -26.09 25.44
C ALA A 389 -19.83 -26.80 26.77
N LYS A 390 -19.33 -28.03 26.96
CA LYS A 390 -19.60 -28.85 28.16
C LYS A 390 -18.69 -28.50 29.33
N GLU A 391 -17.45 -28.09 29.08
CA GLU A 391 -16.54 -27.59 30.14
C GLU A 391 -16.88 -26.16 30.59
N VAL A 392 -17.33 -25.26 29.68
CA VAL A 392 -17.85 -23.93 30.06
C VAL A 392 -19.13 -24.04 30.92
N ALA A 393 -19.97 -25.04 30.68
CA ALA A 393 -21.14 -25.31 31.52
C ALA A 393 -20.81 -25.90 32.92
N LYS A 394 -19.57 -26.32 33.14
CA LYS A 394 -19.10 -26.99 34.36
C LYS A 394 -18.44 -26.00 35.33
N THR A 395 -17.65 -25.07 34.81
CA THR A 395 -17.02 -23.98 35.56
C THR A 395 -18.04 -22.98 36.12
N ALA A 396 -19.19 -22.79 35.44
CA ALA A 396 -20.29 -21.94 35.93
C ALA A 396 -21.07 -22.47 37.15
N LYS A 397 -20.73 -23.65 37.71
CA LYS A 397 -21.46 -24.28 38.84
C LYS A 397 -20.68 -24.37 40.16
N THR A 398 -19.48 -23.82 40.26
CA THR A 398 -18.61 -23.95 41.44
C THR A 398 -18.14 -22.61 42.03
N SER A 399 -19.07 -21.69 42.27
CA SER A 399 -18.79 -20.48 43.07
C SER A 399 -20.05 -19.82 43.68
N LYS A 400 -20.81 -20.54 44.51
CA LYS A 400 -21.80 -19.91 45.40
C LYS A 400 -22.08 -20.71 46.68
N SER A 401 -21.46 -20.32 47.80
CA SER A 401 -21.86 -20.73 49.14
C SER A 401 -21.42 -19.69 50.19
N THR A 402 -22.37 -19.23 51.01
CA THR A 402 -22.20 -18.38 52.24
C THR A 402 -21.63 -16.96 52.01
N SER A 403 -22.07 -15.90 52.73
CA SER A 403 -22.99 -15.79 53.87
C SER A 403 -23.82 -14.49 53.89
N THR A 404 -25.01 -14.59 54.51
CA THR A 404 -25.87 -13.58 55.21
C THR A 404 -25.24 -12.21 55.59
N VAL A 405 -25.99 -11.09 55.71
CA VAL A 405 -26.98 -10.75 56.77
C VAL A 405 -27.84 -9.48 56.41
N ASP A 406 -29.09 -9.42 56.91
CA ASP A 406 -30.06 -8.32 57.19
C ASP A 406 -30.54 -7.23 56.17
N GLU A 407 -31.82 -7.36 55.80
CA GLU A 407 -32.98 -6.54 56.24
C GLU A 407 -32.97 -4.98 56.15
N ALA A 408 -33.76 -4.40 55.23
CA ALA A 408 -34.83 -3.40 55.51
C ALA A 408 -35.57 -2.84 54.27
N LYS A 409 -36.87 -2.57 54.42
CA LYS A 409 -37.86 -1.90 53.52
C LYS A 409 -38.78 -1.04 54.45
N PRO A 410 -39.60 -0.01 54.08
CA PRO A 410 -40.03 0.59 52.78
C PRO A 410 -39.51 2.05 52.61
N ALA A 411 -40.05 3.04 51.87
CA ALA A 411 -41.33 3.24 51.14
C ALA A 411 -41.24 4.37 50.07
N GLY A 412 -42.32 4.60 49.31
CA GLY A 412 -42.67 5.94 48.80
C GLY A 412 -42.82 6.13 47.28
N ARG A 413 -44.06 6.32 46.81
CA ARG A 413 -44.47 6.77 45.46
C ARG A 413 -45.43 7.98 45.66
N PRO A 414 -45.88 8.73 44.64
CA PRO A 414 -45.21 9.46 43.55
C PRO A 414 -45.39 11.00 43.67
N GLY A 415 -44.86 11.82 42.74
CA GLY A 415 -45.22 13.25 42.67
C GLY A 415 -44.59 14.09 41.54
N THR A 416 -45.18 14.07 40.35
CA THR A 416 -45.09 15.13 39.30
C THR A 416 -46.20 16.18 39.49
N PRO A 417 -46.26 17.32 38.75
CA PRO A 417 -45.22 18.09 38.01
C PRO A 417 -45.29 19.63 38.23
N VAL A 418 -44.24 20.40 37.89
CA VAL A 418 -44.36 21.85 37.52
C VAL A 418 -43.31 22.24 36.46
N LYS A 419 -43.75 22.91 35.38
CA LYS A 419 -42.93 23.75 34.46
C LYS A 419 -43.05 25.22 34.90
N PRO A 420 -42.05 26.09 34.68
CA PRO A 420 -42.21 27.07 33.57
C PRO A 420 -40.94 27.62 32.87
N ILE A 421 -41.06 27.78 31.55
CA ILE A 421 -40.72 28.98 30.71
C ILE A 421 -39.24 29.34 30.43
N GLU A 422 -39.01 29.76 29.17
CA GLU A 422 -37.76 30.25 28.54
C GLU A 422 -37.40 31.70 29.03
N ALA A 423 -36.30 32.39 28.69
CA ALA A 423 -35.36 32.35 27.56
C ALA A 423 -34.00 33.01 27.96
N PRO A 424 -33.20 33.57 27.02
CA PRO A 424 -31.88 33.07 26.64
C PRO A 424 -30.69 33.77 27.34
N VAL A 425 -29.53 33.13 27.33
CA VAL A 425 -28.23 33.77 27.60
C VAL A 425 -27.34 33.61 26.38
N VAL A 426 -26.70 34.72 25.98
CA VAL A 426 -25.69 34.79 24.94
C VAL A 426 -24.37 35.12 25.65
N GLU A 427 -23.45 34.16 25.69
CA GLU A 427 -22.05 34.29 26.09
C GLU A 427 -21.32 33.23 25.26
N GLU A 428 -20.56 33.59 24.23
CA GLU A 428 -19.25 34.28 24.19
C GLU A 428 -18.16 33.23 23.93
N ILE A 429 -17.44 33.40 22.81
CA ILE A 429 -16.47 32.43 22.32
C ILE A 429 -15.20 32.56 23.18
N THR A 430 -14.99 31.61 24.08
CA THR A 430 -13.70 31.42 24.75
C THR A 430 -12.83 30.48 23.93
N GLU A 431 -11.78 31.04 23.32
CA GLU A 431 -10.62 30.26 22.89
C GLU A 431 -9.95 29.69 24.14
N ASP A 432 -10.13 28.39 24.42
CA ASP A 432 -9.50 27.74 25.56
C ASP A 432 -8.65 26.54 25.15
N ALA A 433 -7.36 26.67 25.48
CA ALA A 433 -6.33 25.65 25.69
C ALA A 433 -6.30 24.40 24.78
N MET A 434 -5.23 24.28 24.01
CA MET A 434 -4.76 22.97 23.53
C MET A 434 -4.29 22.12 24.71
N ASP A 435 -5.04 21.07 25.03
CA ASP A 435 -4.61 19.99 25.91
C ASP A 435 -3.72 19.02 25.12
N ASP A 436 -2.45 18.92 25.50
CA ASP A 436 -1.38 18.26 24.72
C ASP A 436 -1.35 16.74 24.98
N SER A 437 -2.50 16.10 24.75
CA SER A 437 -2.63 14.66 24.54
C SER A 437 -2.83 14.41 23.05
N PRO A 438 -2.24 13.36 22.45
CA PRO A 438 -2.42 13.08 21.03
C PRO A 438 -3.87 12.69 20.75
N VAL A 439 -4.68 13.66 20.33
CA VAL A 439 -6.05 13.45 19.84
C VAL A 439 -5.92 12.68 18.53
N VAL A 440 -6.00 11.35 18.62
CA VAL A 440 -5.95 10.46 17.44
C VAL A 440 -7.03 10.90 16.48
N SER A 441 -6.61 11.39 15.31
CA SER A 441 -7.56 11.93 14.35
C SER A 441 -8.47 10.83 13.82
N VAL A 442 -9.71 11.18 13.48
CA VAL A 442 -10.68 10.22 12.89
C VAL A 442 -10.11 9.57 11.61
N PHE A 443 -9.26 10.30 10.89
CA PHE A 443 -8.53 9.81 9.72
C PHE A 443 -7.47 8.77 10.09
N GLN A 444 -6.68 9.00 11.13
CA GLN A 444 -5.66 8.04 11.59
C GLN A 444 -6.30 6.71 12.04
N THR A 445 -7.37 6.76 12.84
CA THR A 445 -8.11 5.55 13.24
C THR A 445 -8.65 4.78 12.04
N ARG A 446 -9.20 5.48 11.03
CA ARG A 446 -9.64 4.85 9.77
C ARG A 446 -8.47 4.18 9.07
N ASP A 447 -7.36 4.88 8.90
CA ASP A 447 -6.24 4.41 8.09
C ASP A 447 -5.55 3.20 8.73
N ASP A 448 -5.42 3.19 10.06
CA ASP A 448 -4.95 2.04 10.83
C ASP A 448 -5.87 0.81 10.67
N GLU A 449 -7.20 0.98 10.66
CA GLU A 449 -8.16 -0.11 10.40
C GLU A 449 -8.16 -0.58 8.92
N LEU A 450 -7.95 0.33 7.97
CA LEU A 450 -8.00 0.03 6.54
C LEU A 450 -6.69 -0.56 5.98
N ALA A 451 -5.52 -0.17 6.50
CA ALA A 451 -4.21 -0.68 6.08
C ALA A 451 -4.10 -2.22 5.97
N PRO A 452 -4.53 -3.02 6.97
CA PRO A 452 -4.54 -4.49 6.84
C PRO A 452 -5.54 -5.00 5.81
N VAL A 453 -6.68 -4.30 5.61
CA VAL A 453 -7.70 -4.66 4.61
C VAL A 453 -7.19 -4.41 3.19
N ILE A 454 -6.60 -3.24 2.93
CA ILE A 454 -5.96 -2.87 1.66
C ILE A 454 -4.88 -3.90 1.31
N SER A 455 -3.98 -4.17 2.25
CA SER A 455 -2.91 -5.16 2.09
C SER A 455 -3.44 -6.58 1.82
N ALA A 456 -4.51 -7.00 2.48
CA ALA A 456 -5.15 -8.29 2.23
C ALA A 456 -5.85 -8.34 0.87
N MET A 457 -6.55 -7.27 0.48
CA MET A 457 -7.29 -7.19 -0.77
C MET A 457 -6.36 -7.11 -1.99
N SER A 458 -5.30 -6.30 -1.95
CA SER A 458 -4.28 -6.24 -3.00
C SER A 458 -3.66 -7.62 -3.26
N ARG A 459 -3.22 -8.32 -2.18
CA ARG A 459 -2.67 -9.69 -2.30
C ARG A 459 -3.68 -10.69 -2.88
N LYS A 460 -4.99 -10.54 -2.65
CA LYS A 460 -6.03 -11.37 -3.26
C LYS A 460 -6.20 -11.06 -4.75
N VAL A 461 -6.36 -9.79 -5.13
CA VAL A 461 -6.53 -9.38 -6.54
C VAL A 461 -5.29 -9.71 -7.37
N LYS A 462 -4.08 -9.45 -6.85
CA LYS A 462 -2.80 -9.84 -7.49
C LYS A 462 -2.65 -11.36 -7.68
N ARG A 463 -3.27 -12.18 -6.82
CA ARG A 463 -3.34 -13.64 -6.99
C ARG A 463 -4.33 -14.03 -8.09
N VAL A 464 -5.55 -13.48 -8.07
CA VAL A 464 -6.54 -13.71 -9.14
C VAL A 464 -5.98 -13.34 -10.51
N LEU A 465 -5.31 -12.20 -10.64
CA LEU A 465 -4.64 -11.78 -11.88
C LEU A 465 -3.54 -12.77 -12.33
N ALA A 466 -2.76 -13.33 -11.40
CA ALA A 466 -1.72 -14.30 -11.73
C ALA A 466 -2.31 -15.66 -12.16
N ASP A 467 -3.33 -16.14 -11.44
CA ASP A 467 -4.03 -17.38 -11.76
C ASP A 467 -4.77 -17.28 -13.10
N GLU A 468 -5.39 -16.13 -13.37
CA GLU A 468 -6.05 -15.82 -14.63
C GLU A 468 -5.05 -15.65 -15.79
N GLN A 469 -3.94 -14.94 -15.58
CA GLN A 469 -2.86 -14.85 -16.57
C GLN A 469 -2.34 -16.25 -16.95
N ASN A 470 -2.16 -17.13 -15.97
CA ASN A 470 -1.73 -18.52 -16.21
C ASN A 470 -2.78 -19.31 -17.03
N GLN A 471 -4.07 -19.19 -16.70
CA GLN A 471 -5.16 -19.82 -17.47
C GLN A 471 -5.26 -19.31 -18.91
N VAL A 472 -5.12 -17.98 -19.11
CA VAL A 472 -5.13 -17.37 -20.45
C VAL A 472 -3.93 -17.83 -21.25
N LEU A 473 -2.72 -17.84 -20.67
CA LEU A 473 -1.52 -18.30 -21.36
C LEU A 473 -1.56 -19.79 -21.69
N ASP A 474 -2.15 -20.63 -20.85
CA ASP A 474 -2.33 -22.06 -21.15
C ASP A 474 -3.35 -22.27 -22.28
N THR A 475 -4.44 -21.48 -22.28
CA THR A 475 -5.41 -21.45 -23.39
C THR A 475 -4.76 -21.06 -24.72
N LEU A 476 -3.85 -20.07 -24.72
CA LEU A 476 -3.14 -19.61 -25.92
C LEU A 476 -2.08 -20.60 -26.44
N ARG A 477 -1.56 -21.50 -25.59
CA ARG A 477 -0.71 -22.63 -26.05
C ARG A 477 -1.49 -23.66 -26.88
N GLY A 478 -2.82 -23.61 -26.87
CA GLY A 478 -3.66 -24.43 -27.73
C GLY A 478 -3.49 -24.08 -29.21
N LYS A 479 -3.54 -25.10 -30.09
CA LYS A 479 -3.33 -24.97 -31.55
C LYS A 479 -4.44 -24.20 -32.31
N LYS A 480 -5.43 -23.62 -31.63
CA LYS A 480 -6.53 -22.88 -32.27
C LYS A 480 -6.30 -21.37 -32.08
N PRO A 481 -6.33 -20.55 -33.15
CA PRO A 481 -6.17 -19.11 -33.02
C PRO A 481 -7.35 -18.52 -32.26
N VAL A 482 -7.09 -17.78 -31.18
CA VAL A 482 -8.16 -17.23 -30.34
C VAL A 482 -8.59 -15.86 -30.86
N LYS A 483 -9.89 -15.71 -31.14
CA LYS A 483 -10.46 -14.52 -31.81
C LYS A 483 -11.48 -13.74 -30.97
N THR A 484 -11.82 -14.22 -29.78
CA THR A 484 -12.85 -13.61 -28.93
C THR A 484 -12.37 -13.53 -27.48
N LEU A 485 -12.73 -12.44 -26.79
CA LEU A 485 -12.37 -12.21 -25.40
C LEU A 485 -12.94 -13.29 -24.46
N ASP A 486 -14.18 -13.71 -24.71
CA ASP A 486 -14.84 -14.74 -23.91
C ASP A 486 -14.18 -16.12 -24.04
N ALA A 487 -13.38 -16.37 -25.07
CA ALA A 487 -12.61 -17.61 -25.20
C ALA A 487 -11.35 -17.65 -24.30
N ILE A 488 -10.87 -16.51 -23.80
CA ILE A 488 -9.73 -16.45 -22.87
C ILE A 488 -10.13 -16.20 -21.40
N VAL A 489 -11.04 -15.25 -21.12
CA VAL A 489 -11.47 -14.90 -19.74
C VAL A 489 -12.91 -15.31 -19.41
N GLY A 490 -13.63 -15.91 -20.35
CA GLY A 490 -15.05 -16.22 -20.18
C GLY A 490 -15.97 -14.99 -20.27
N PRO A 491 -17.29 -15.21 -20.16
CA PRO A 491 -18.30 -14.15 -20.15
C PRO A 491 -18.02 -13.07 -19.09
N LYS A 492 -18.43 -11.82 -19.36
CA LYS A 492 -18.24 -10.70 -18.41
C LYS A 492 -18.80 -10.98 -17.01
N ALA A 493 -19.92 -11.70 -16.90
CA ALA A 493 -20.55 -12.05 -15.62
C ALA A 493 -19.70 -13.03 -14.79
N ASP A 494 -19.17 -14.08 -15.41
CA ASP A 494 -18.32 -15.07 -14.75
C ASP A 494 -16.98 -14.45 -14.35
N HIS A 495 -16.40 -13.65 -15.24
CA HIS A 495 -15.18 -12.88 -14.99
C HIS A 495 -15.36 -11.93 -13.80
N ALA A 496 -16.43 -11.14 -13.77
CA ALA A 496 -16.79 -10.29 -12.64
C ALA A 496 -16.94 -11.08 -11.32
N THR A 497 -17.63 -12.22 -11.37
CA THR A 497 -17.90 -13.06 -10.19
C THR A 497 -16.61 -13.59 -9.56
N ARG A 498 -15.58 -13.93 -10.36
CA ARG A 498 -14.26 -14.34 -9.83
C ARG A 498 -13.60 -13.25 -8.99
N TYR A 499 -13.55 -12.01 -9.48
CA TYR A 499 -12.92 -10.90 -8.78
C TYR A 499 -13.72 -10.50 -7.53
N VAL A 500 -15.05 -10.35 -7.66
CA VAL A 500 -15.95 -10.02 -6.55
C VAL A 500 -15.87 -11.08 -5.44
N GLY A 501 -15.99 -12.36 -5.77
CA GLY A 501 -15.94 -13.45 -4.78
C GLY A 501 -14.59 -13.55 -4.05
N ALA A 502 -13.48 -13.24 -4.74
CA ALA A 502 -12.16 -13.23 -4.12
C ALA A 502 -12.00 -12.13 -3.05
N VAL A 503 -12.60 -10.94 -3.28
CA VAL A 503 -12.45 -9.78 -2.40
C VAL A 503 -13.62 -9.58 -1.42
N GLU A 504 -14.73 -10.30 -1.56
CA GLU A 504 -15.96 -10.15 -0.79
C GLU A 504 -15.73 -10.01 0.73
N ALA A 505 -14.90 -10.87 1.33
CA ALA A 505 -14.59 -10.81 2.75
C ALA A 505 -13.80 -9.54 3.15
N SER A 506 -12.93 -9.02 2.28
CA SER A 506 -12.21 -7.77 2.51
C SER A 506 -13.14 -6.56 2.39
N VAL A 507 -14.04 -6.57 1.41
CA VAL A 507 -15.07 -5.53 1.23
C VAL A 507 -16.03 -5.49 2.43
N LYS A 508 -16.49 -6.64 2.92
CA LYS A 508 -17.34 -6.74 4.11
C LYS A 508 -16.66 -6.20 5.37
N ASN A 509 -15.36 -6.42 5.53
CA ASN A 509 -14.61 -5.85 6.65
C ASN A 509 -14.51 -4.33 6.56
N ALA A 510 -14.15 -3.77 5.39
CA ALA A 510 -14.12 -2.31 5.18
C ALA A 510 -15.48 -1.65 5.43
N LEU A 511 -16.55 -2.26 4.92
CA LEU A 511 -17.95 -1.85 5.16
C LEU A 511 -18.31 -1.87 6.66
N LEU A 512 -17.84 -2.87 7.41
CA LEU A 512 -18.10 -3.00 8.85
C LEU A 512 -17.30 -1.98 9.68
N PHE A 513 -16.04 -1.71 9.34
CA PHE A 513 -15.23 -0.66 9.98
C PHE A 513 -15.88 0.71 9.80
N GLY A 514 -16.29 1.04 8.57
CA GLY A 514 -17.06 2.25 8.30
C GLY A 514 -18.35 2.32 9.13
N ALA A 515 -19.12 1.24 9.17
CA ALA A 515 -20.36 1.17 9.94
C ALA A 515 -20.15 1.37 11.46
N ARG A 516 -19.06 0.85 12.03
CA ARG A 516 -18.68 1.05 13.44
C ARG A 516 -18.21 2.47 13.73
N SER A 517 -17.61 3.17 12.75
CA SER A 517 -17.11 4.53 12.94
C SER A 517 -18.21 5.57 13.19
N LEU A 518 -19.45 5.34 12.72
CA LEU A 518 -20.57 6.29 12.83
C LEU A 518 -21.86 5.69 13.42
N GLY A 519 -21.85 4.42 13.83
CA GLY A 519 -23.06 3.69 14.22
C GLY A 519 -23.03 3.16 15.66
N ASP A 520 -24.01 3.58 16.47
CA ASP A 520 -24.19 3.14 17.86
C ASP A 520 -24.98 1.80 18.01
N ALA A 521 -25.31 1.15 16.88
CA ALA A 521 -26.12 -0.07 16.88
C ALA A 521 -25.31 -1.32 17.27
N ASP A 522 -26.00 -2.44 17.55
CA ASP A 522 -25.30 -3.69 17.83
C ASP A 522 -24.58 -4.23 16.58
N ASP A 523 -23.45 -4.91 16.80
CA ASP A 523 -22.52 -5.34 15.75
C ASP A 523 -23.18 -6.21 14.66
N LYS A 524 -24.28 -6.91 15.00
CA LYS A 524 -25.08 -7.70 14.04
C LYS A 524 -25.95 -6.81 13.15
N GLN A 525 -26.55 -5.75 13.69
CA GLN A 525 -27.33 -4.79 12.92
C GLN A 525 -26.41 -3.93 12.04
N LEU A 526 -25.27 -3.47 12.58
CA LEU A 526 -24.22 -2.80 11.78
C LEU A 526 -23.78 -3.68 10.61
N THR A 527 -23.43 -4.94 10.86
CA THR A 527 -23.08 -5.92 9.81
C THR A 527 -24.20 -6.07 8.77
N LYS A 528 -25.47 -6.12 9.20
CA LYS A 528 -26.62 -6.28 8.31
C LYS A 528 -26.84 -5.06 7.42
N ASP A 529 -26.67 -3.85 7.96
CA ASP A 529 -26.87 -2.61 7.22
C ASP A 529 -25.69 -2.33 6.27
N ALA A 530 -24.47 -2.54 6.74
CA ALA A 530 -23.24 -2.52 5.95
C ALA A 530 -23.32 -3.45 4.72
N ASN A 531 -23.81 -4.68 4.90
CA ASN A 531 -23.97 -5.66 3.79
C ASN A 531 -24.94 -5.20 2.69
N LYS A 532 -25.86 -4.25 2.94
CA LYS A 532 -26.75 -3.71 1.88
C LYS A 532 -25.96 -2.97 0.79
N GLN A 533 -24.82 -2.37 1.14
CA GLN A 533 -23.97 -1.60 0.22
C GLN A 533 -23.06 -2.47 -0.65
N LEU A 534 -22.99 -3.79 -0.38
CA LEU A 534 -22.11 -4.72 -1.10
C LEU A 534 -22.38 -4.72 -2.61
N GLY A 535 -23.64 -4.55 -3.04
CA GLY A 535 -23.99 -4.45 -4.45
C GLY A 535 -23.33 -3.26 -5.17
N ALA A 536 -23.33 -2.08 -4.54
CA ALA A 536 -22.72 -0.88 -5.10
C ALA A 536 -21.18 -0.98 -5.18
N ILE A 537 -20.54 -1.57 -4.17
CA ILE A 537 -19.09 -1.81 -4.19
C ILE A 537 -18.72 -2.89 -5.22
N ASN A 538 -19.55 -3.92 -5.40
CA ASN A 538 -19.35 -4.93 -6.45
C ASN A 538 -19.43 -4.30 -7.85
N GLU A 539 -20.37 -3.40 -8.09
CA GLU A 539 -20.45 -2.64 -9.34
C GLU A 539 -19.22 -1.75 -9.54
N GLN A 540 -18.73 -1.08 -8.49
CA GLN A 540 -17.50 -0.30 -8.52
C GLN A 540 -16.26 -1.16 -8.84
N ILE A 541 -16.13 -2.36 -8.27
CA ILE A 541 -15.06 -3.33 -8.61
C ILE A 541 -15.15 -3.71 -10.10
N ILE A 542 -16.36 -3.90 -10.62
CA ILE A 542 -16.58 -4.29 -12.02
C ILE A 542 -16.24 -3.14 -12.98
N SER A 543 -16.55 -1.89 -12.63
CA SER A 543 -16.27 -0.72 -13.48
C SER A 543 -14.81 -0.28 -13.42
N THR A 544 -14.13 -0.42 -12.28
CA THR A 544 -12.73 0.01 -12.09
C THR A 544 -11.71 -1.05 -12.49
N ILE A 545 -11.92 -2.32 -12.12
CA ILE A 545 -10.95 -3.40 -12.36
C ILE A 545 -11.35 -4.22 -13.59
N VAL A 546 -12.56 -4.77 -13.61
CA VAL A 546 -12.92 -5.82 -14.57
C VAL A 546 -13.15 -5.27 -15.98
N ALA A 547 -13.90 -4.16 -16.11
CA ALA A 547 -14.20 -3.59 -17.43
C ALA A 547 -12.95 -3.03 -18.15
N PRO A 548 -12.05 -2.25 -17.52
CA PRO A 548 -10.89 -1.70 -18.21
C PRO A 548 -9.84 -2.78 -18.54
N LEU A 549 -9.67 -3.81 -17.70
CA LEU A 549 -8.86 -4.98 -18.02
C LEU A 549 -9.40 -5.71 -19.26
N ARG A 550 -10.72 -5.99 -19.30
CA ARG A 550 -11.38 -6.62 -20.46
C ARG A 550 -11.21 -5.82 -21.74
N GLU A 551 -11.31 -4.50 -21.67
CA GLU A 551 -11.13 -3.63 -22.83
C GLU A 551 -9.69 -3.73 -23.38
N ARG A 552 -8.68 -3.66 -22.50
CA ARG A 552 -7.26 -3.77 -22.90
C ARG A 552 -6.90 -5.14 -23.48
N LEU A 553 -7.48 -6.21 -22.93
CA LEU A 553 -7.36 -7.56 -23.52
C LEU A 553 -8.05 -7.64 -24.89
N SER A 554 -9.21 -7.00 -25.07
CA SER A 554 -9.89 -6.93 -26.37
C SER A 554 -9.07 -6.16 -27.42
N ARG A 555 -8.39 -5.07 -27.03
CA ARG A 555 -7.45 -4.36 -27.92
C ARG A 555 -6.26 -5.26 -28.28
N SER A 556 -5.72 -6.02 -27.32
CA SER A 556 -4.60 -6.95 -27.53
C SER A 556 -4.94 -8.09 -28.51
N ILE A 557 -6.15 -8.66 -28.43
CA ILE A 557 -6.65 -9.67 -29.39
C ILE A 557 -6.77 -9.06 -30.80
N SER A 558 -7.20 -7.80 -30.89
CA SER A 558 -7.36 -7.09 -32.15
C SER A 558 -6.02 -6.79 -32.81
N GLN A 559 -5.01 -6.41 -32.02
CA GLN A 559 -3.64 -6.18 -32.47
C GLN A 559 -2.99 -7.47 -33.02
N ALA A 560 -2.99 -8.54 -32.22
CA ALA A 560 -2.34 -9.81 -32.58
C ALA A 560 -2.96 -10.52 -33.80
N SER A 561 -4.11 -10.08 -34.30
CA SER A 561 -4.68 -10.48 -35.60
C SER A 561 -4.89 -11.99 -35.83
N GLY A 562 -4.88 -12.80 -34.75
CA GLY A 562 -5.01 -14.25 -34.77
C GLY A 562 -3.71 -15.04 -34.53
N ASP A 563 -2.58 -14.38 -34.30
CA ASP A 563 -1.36 -15.02 -33.79
C ASP A 563 -1.44 -15.17 -32.25
N ASN A 564 -1.35 -16.42 -31.77
CA ASN A 564 -1.35 -16.73 -30.35
C ASN A 564 -0.01 -16.39 -29.66
N GLU A 565 1.12 -16.35 -30.38
CA GLU A 565 2.44 -16.04 -29.81
C GLU A 565 2.59 -14.52 -29.55
N GLU A 566 2.19 -13.70 -30.52
CA GLU A 566 2.06 -12.24 -30.31
C GLU A 566 1.04 -11.94 -29.21
N LEU A 567 -0.15 -12.54 -29.26
CA LEU A 567 -1.18 -12.33 -28.23
C LEU A 567 -0.69 -12.74 -26.83
N ALA A 568 0.03 -13.84 -26.69
CA ALA A 568 0.62 -14.25 -25.42
C ALA A 568 1.67 -13.25 -24.91
N THR A 569 2.35 -12.52 -25.80
CA THR A 569 3.31 -11.47 -25.44
C THR A 569 2.59 -10.20 -24.96
N LEU A 570 1.55 -9.76 -25.68
CA LEU A 570 0.71 -8.63 -25.29
C LEU A 570 -0.05 -8.89 -23.97
N VAL A 571 -0.60 -10.10 -23.78
CA VAL A 571 -1.24 -10.51 -22.53
C VAL A 571 -0.27 -10.44 -21.36
N ARG A 572 0.98 -10.90 -21.51
CA ARG A 572 2.00 -10.77 -20.45
C ARG A 572 2.28 -9.32 -20.08
N LEU A 573 2.33 -8.42 -21.05
CA LEU A 573 2.50 -6.98 -20.84
C LEU A 573 1.33 -6.40 -20.04
N VAL A 574 0.08 -6.61 -20.49
CA VAL A 574 -1.14 -6.07 -19.86
C VAL A 574 -1.27 -6.52 -18.40
N TYR A 575 -1.15 -7.82 -18.12
CA TYR A 575 -1.26 -8.33 -16.75
C TYR A 575 -0.11 -7.86 -15.84
N ARG A 576 1.12 -7.73 -16.36
CA ARG A 576 2.27 -7.20 -15.59
C ARG A 576 2.06 -5.73 -15.23
N GLU A 577 1.62 -4.92 -16.18
CA GLU A 577 1.32 -3.51 -15.99
C GLU A 577 0.20 -3.32 -14.95
N TRP A 578 -0.92 -4.04 -15.11
CA TRP A 578 -2.02 -4.03 -14.15
C TRP A 578 -1.57 -4.38 -12.73
N LYS A 579 -0.87 -5.50 -12.59
CA LYS A 579 -0.39 -6.00 -11.29
C LYS A 579 0.54 -5.01 -10.58
N ASN A 580 1.33 -4.24 -11.32
CA ASN A 580 2.40 -3.41 -10.77
C ASN A 580 2.06 -1.92 -10.68
N GLN A 581 1.16 -1.40 -11.50
CA GLN A 581 0.90 0.06 -11.62
C GLN A 581 -0.52 0.47 -11.21
N HIS A 582 -1.53 -0.40 -11.42
CA HIS A 582 -2.94 0.00 -11.30
C HIS A 582 -3.65 -0.59 -10.07
N ILE A 583 -3.33 -1.84 -9.70
CA ILE A 583 -4.12 -2.57 -8.68
C ILE A 583 -4.06 -1.97 -7.28
N ASP A 584 -2.91 -1.50 -6.81
CA ASP A 584 -2.81 -1.02 -5.42
C ASP A 584 -3.66 0.24 -5.21
N ALA A 585 -3.55 1.23 -6.10
CA ALA A 585 -4.38 2.44 -6.09
C ALA A 585 -5.88 2.13 -6.23
N HIS A 586 -6.28 1.26 -7.18
CA HIS A 586 -7.68 0.88 -7.32
C HIS A 586 -8.22 0.14 -6.10
N VAL A 587 -7.44 -0.75 -5.48
CA VAL A 587 -7.85 -1.44 -4.25
C VAL A 587 -8.01 -0.46 -3.10
N GLU A 588 -7.08 0.49 -2.94
CA GLU A 588 -7.15 1.51 -1.91
C GLU A 588 -8.41 2.37 -2.05
N ASP A 589 -8.73 2.84 -3.27
CA ASP A 589 -9.94 3.61 -3.55
C ASP A 589 -11.23 2.82 -3.30
N ILE A 590 -11.27 1.54 -3.68
CA ILE A 590 -12.43 0.66 -3.42
C ILE A 590 -12.61 0.43 -1.92
N VAL A 591 -11.53 0.29 -1.15
CA VAL A 591 -11.59 0.08 0.30
C VAL A 591 -12.07 1.35 1.02
N HIS A 592 -11.59 2.54 0.63
CA HIS A 592 -12.10 3.80 1.17
C HIS A 592 -13.58 4.05 0.79
N ALA A 593 -13.98 3.73 -0.44
CA ALA A 593 -15.38 3.79 -0.86
C ALA A 593 -16.27 2.81 -0.09
N ALA A 594 -15.77 1.60 0.20
CA ALA A 594 -16.45 0.63 1.05
C ALA A 594 -16.60 1.16 2.49
N TYR A 595 -15.56 1.73 3.08
CA TYR A 595 -15.63 2.37 4.39
C TYR A 595 -16.69 3.48 4.43
N GLY A 596 -16.61 4.46 3.53
CA GLY A 596 -17.54 5.60 3.51
C GLY A 596 -19.00 5.22 3.27
N ARG A 597 -19.27 4.23 2.40
CA ARG A 597 -20.62 3.66 2.24
C ARG A 597 -21.10 2.90 3.47
N GLY A 598 -20.20 2.18 4.15
CA GLY A 598 -20.49 1.49 5.42
C GLY A 598 -20.90 2.47 6.51
N ALA A 599 -20.14 3.55 6.65
CA ALA A 599 -20.43 4.68 7.54
C ALA A 599 -21.79 5.31 7.25
N LEU A 600 -22.11 5.61 5.99
CA LEU A 600 -23.45 6.10 5.63
C LEU A 600 -24.56 5.11 6.00
N ALA A 601 -24.34 3.81 5.77
CA ALA A 601 -25.37 2.78 5.99
C ALA A 601 -25.73 2.55 7.47
N ALA A 602 -24.84 2.92 8.41
CA ALA A 602 -25.06 2.77 9.85
C ALA A 602 -25.76 3.97 10.51
N LEU A 603 -25.78 5.13 9.84
CA LEU A 603 -26.38 6.35 10.37
C LEU A 603 -27.91 6.24 10.46
N THR A 604 -28.47 6.70 11.57
CA THR A 604 -29.94 6.74 11.70
C THR A 604 -30.55 7.83 10.81
N PRO A 605 -31.70 7.60 10.15
CA PRO A 605 -32.33 8.62 9.30
C PRO A 605 -32.62 9.91 10.09
N GLY A 606 -32.12 11.04 9.58
CA GLY A 606 -32.22 12.33 10.27
C GLY A 606 -30.96 12.77 11.04
N THR A 607 -29.96 11.89 11.20
CA THR A 607 -28.66 12.27 11.80
C THR A 607 -28.00 13.38 10.99
N LYS A 608 -27.41 14.37 11.65
CA LYS A 608 -26.63 15.43 11.00
C LYS A 608 -25.16 15.02 10.92
N VAL A 609 -24.59 15.16 9.72
CA VAL A 609 -23.20 14.85 9.41
C VAL A 609 -22.52 16.03 8.74
N CYS A 610 -21.21 16.14 8.97
CA CYS A 610 -20.34 17.08 8.28
C CYS A 610 -19.35 16.33 7.40
N TRP A 611 -19.02 16.92 6.26
CA TRP A 611 -17.94 16.44 5.41
C TRP A 611 -16.61 17.01 5.92
N LYS A 612 -15.57 16.18 6.02
CA LYS A 612 -14.22 16.61 6.42
C LYS A 612 -13.20 16.17 5.39
N VAL A 613 -12.40 17.14 4.94
CA VAL A 613 -11.18 16.90 4.17
C VAL A 613 -10.14 16.27 5.10
N ASP A 614 -9.39 15.32 4.57
CA ASP A 614 -8.26 14.70 5.26
C ASP A 614 -7.03 15.62 5.15
N PRO A 615 -6.46 16.14 6.26
CA PRO A 615 -5.31 17.05 6.20
C PRO A 615 -4.05 16.43 5.58
N ASN A 616 -3.93 15.10 5.62
CA ASN A 616 -2.80 14.35 5.06
C ASN A 616 -3.15 13.73 3.69
N GLY A 617 -4.41 13.87 3.25
CA GLY A 617 -4.90 13.35 1.98
C GLY A 617 -4.54 14.25 0.78
N PRO A 618 -4.73 13.75 -0.46
CA PRO A 618 -4.57 14.56 -1.65
C PRO A 618 -5.66 15.64 -1.73
N ALA A 619 -5.28 16.84 -2.18
CA ALA A 619 -6.17 17.97 -2.38
C ALA A 619 -7.35 17.61 -3.31
N CYS A 620 -8.55 18.06 -2.94
CA CYS A 620 -9.79 17.67 -3.61
C CYS A 620 -10.84 18.78 -3.47
N ALA A 621 -11.05 19.53 -4.55
CA ALA A 621 -12.03 20.62 -4.60
C ALA A 621 -13.45 20.15 -4.20
N ASP A 622 -13.90 18.99 -4.68
CA ASP A 622 -15.22 18.44 -4.30
C ASP A 622 -15.35 18.18 -2.79
N ALA A 623 -14.26 17.78 -2.13
CA ALA A 623 -14.25 17.54 -0.69
C ALA A 623 -14.18 18.85 0.12
N GLU A 624 -13.46 19.84 -0.38
CA GLU A 624 -13.41 21.19 0.18
C GLU A 624 -14.81 21.85 0.08
N ASP A 625 -15.41 21.88 -1.11
CA ASP A 625 -16.77 22.39 -1.34
C ASP A 625 -17.83 21.68 -0.48
N ASN A 626 -17.73 20.35 -0.33
CA ASN A 626 -18.63 19.62 0.55
C ASN A 626 -18.40 19.95 2.04
N SER A 627 -17.17 20.26 2.46
CA SER A 627 -16.87 20.65 3.84
C SER A 627 -17.46 22.01 4.23
N LEU A 628 -17.59 22.93 3.25
CA LEU A 628 -18.23 24.24 3.44
C LEU A 628 -19.74 24.16 3.72
N ALA A 629 -20.37 23.03 3.44
CA ALA A 629 -21.81 22.82 3.67
C ALA A 629 -22.21 22.76 5.16
N GLY A 630 -21.26 22.50 6.05
CA GLY A 630 -21.54 22.30 7.47
C GLY A 630 -22.38 21.03 7.74
N ALA A 631 -23.52 21.19 8.41
CA ALA A 631 -24.34 20.08 8.92
C ALA A 631 -25.48 19.67 7.95
N VAL A 632 -25.22 18.66 7.12
CA VAL A 632 -26.19 18.08 6.16
C VAL A 632 -26.86 16.85 6.79
N THR A 633 -28.08 16.50 6.39
CA THR A 633 -28.73 15.27 6.87
C THR A 633 -28.11 14.05 6.19
N ALA A 634 -27.88 12.97 6.95
CA ALA A 634 -27.37 11.73 6.40
C ALA A 634 -28.27 11.20 5.26
N GLY A 635 -27.70 11.12 4.05
CA GLY A 635 -28.40 10.70 2.83
C GLY A 635 -28.89 11.85 1.92
N ASP A 636 -28.94 13.09 2.40
CA ASP A 636 -29.13 14.27 1.55
C ASP A 636 -27.86 14.55 0.74
N ALA A 637 -28.00 15.26 -0.39
CA ALA A 637 -26.86 15.64 -1.22
C ALA A 637 -26.11 16.85 -0.64
N PHE A 638 -24.79 16.75 -0.59
CA PHE A 638 -23.88 17.88 -0.37
C PHE A 638 -23.80 18.78 -1.63
N PRO A 639 -23.17 19.98 -1.58
CA PRO A 639 -23.13 20.95 -2.69
C PRO A 639 -22.70 20.37 -4.04
N THR A 640 -21.76 19.42 -4.07
CA THR A 640 -21.29 18.74 -5.29
C THR A 640 -22.20 17.58 -5.76
N GLY A 641 -23.33 17.33 -5.09
CA GLY A 641 -24.27 16.25 -5.39
C GLY A 641 -23.98 14.91 -4.71
N HIS A 642 -22.80 14.76 -4.08
CA HIS A 642 -22.41 13.53 -3.39
C HIS A 642 -23.18 13.32 -2.07
N THR A 643 -23.52 12.07 -1.74
CA THR A 643 -24.26 11.69 -0.51
C THR A 643 -23.42 10.91 0.51
N HIS A 644 -22.24 10.43 0.11
CA HIS A 644 -21.26 9.74 0.96
C HIS A 644 -19.85 10.16 0.58
N ALA A 645 -18.94 10.13 1.55
CA ALA A 645 -17.51 10.18 1.27
C ALA A 645 -16.99 8.80 0.80
N PRO A 646 -15.80 8.73 0.17
CA PRO A 646 -15.12 9.82 -0.51
C PRO A 646 -15.90 10.27 -1.75
N ALA A 647 -15.67 11.50 -2.24
CA ALA A 647 -16.38 12.04 -3.41
C ALA A 647 -16.09 11.21 -4.67
N HIS A 648 -14.81 11.00 -4.97
CA HIS A 648 -14.33 10.27 -6.14
C HIS A 648 -13.12 9.37 -5.81
N SER A 649 -12.74 8.50 -6.75
CA SER A 649 -11.47 7.74 -6.69
C SER A 649 -10.27 8.67 -6.53
N GLY A 650 -9.33 8.34 -5.65
CA GLY A 650 -8.21 9.18 -5.24
C GLY A 650 -8.51 10.12 -4.07
N CYS A 651 -9.77 10.41 -3.74
CA CYS A 651 -10.08 11.26 -2.59
C CYS A 651 -10.02 10.47 -1.26
N ARG A 652 -9.62 11.14 -0.17
CA ARG A 652 -9.50 10.57 1.18
C ARG A 652 -10.37 11.28 2.23
N CYS A 653 -11.33 12.11 1.83
CA CYS A 653 -12.26 12.75 2.78
C CYS A 653 -13.16 11.73 3.51
N ALA A 654 -13.76 12.15 4.63
CA ALA A 654 -14.66 11.33 5.45
C ALA A 654 -15.93 12.10 5.87
N LEU A 655 -16.97 11.35 6.25
CA LEU A 655 -18.11 11.90 6.99
C LEU A 655 -17.84 11.77 8.49
N VAL A 656 -18.17 12.82 9.25
CA VAL A 656 -18.13 12.84 10.72
C VAL A 656 -19.51 13.25 11.26
N PRO A 657 -19.91 12.82 12.47
CA PRO A 657 -21.16 13.30 13.06
C PRO A 657 -21.02 14.79 13.41
N HIS A 658 -22.10 15.55 13.28
CA HIS A 658 -22.11 16.93 13.76
C HIS A 658 -22.11 16.93 15.29
N GLN A 659 -21.01 17.38 15.91
CA GLN A 659 -20.96 17.67 17.34
C GLN A 659 -21.76 18.96 17.57
N ASN A 660 -22.82 18.87 18.38
CA ASN A 660 -23.65 19.99 18.82
C ASN A 660 -22.96 20.83 19.89
#